data_AF-A0A0V0VJN3-F1
#
_entry.id   AF-A0A0V0VJN3-F1
#
_cell.length_a   1.000
_cell.length_b   1.000
_cell.length_c   1.000
_cell.angle_alpha   90.00
_cell.angle_beta   90.00
_cell.angle_gamma   90.00
#
_symmetry.space_group_name_H-M   'P 1'
#
loop_
_entity.id
_entity.type
_entity.pdbx_description
1 polymer ?
#
loop_
_entity_poly.entity_id
_entity_poly.type
_entity_poly.pdbx_seq_one_letter_code
_entity_poly.pdbx_strand_id
1 'polypeptide(L)'
;MYSKFEYYYWITITVMFTVVYTWPTASKTPINGVNVGRTLYPTAVRSGFNFLKLLSQDNRTIVVGTKNAMLSVSLSTLSVVKADAQLWRQASADLVLMDYYCNSCPRLTLEWPPTADDVDLCLMKGKTQDDCHNFIQMMFKQPDNRMIICGTNAFKPLCRQYQLTSTNDYQIVREFSGVAISPYDPRQNGTALYVPETDEIYTATFADFSGSLPLIYRKPLSGPTAELRTKRYDMKFLSDPHFVSSLDDGDSIYFWFREAAAEYNNCGTAVFSRIARVCKSDQGDHKPDADTWTTYIKARLNCSLSGHVPFYFNEIAATSNLVITERNGKKTELIYAIFNTPSTALRASAICAFSMEDVRYIFNNGPFKVQKSPSSLWLPVYKSNLPNPRPGDCQANSKTLGERAVNFVRMHSLLSDAVPNYFEQPLVVDTSLGYKFTALAVDIVQSVSGFPYNVLFVGTNDGRVLKYVNVAQDTKVKSVLIETVHYFADQLPILDIRLVHSDEANRKTVSLLISTNDQLKLVPAHYCANKTSCRTCTQLQDPYCAWDLIHNQCVSTASGNWSESDFAQSVSSGQSPLCMDTSSEEGFYTNDFNSAYPLVESRPIYTAEYLVIAVVVTLTVASAVSFLLGYRFARWKIPFEAVPSYDSPLRKTLNSRIDHSEAYMSHLTVGKLNEAGMTMTYPDRRSEKDLLTVKNGTLPRDYKTKKVYL
;
A
#
# COMPACT_ATOMS: atom_id res chain seq x y z
N MET A 1 -35.30 14.99 23.66
CA MET A 1 -34.43 15.58 24.71
C MET A 1 -34.31 14.71 25.97
N TYR A 2 -35.18 13.71 26.20
CA TYR A 2 -35.08 12.80 27.36
C TYR A 2 -34.26 11.50 27.13
N SER A 3 -34.00 11.05 25.89
CA SER A 3 -33.27 9.78 25.65
C SER A 3 -31.74 9.91 25.51
N LYS A 4 -31.19 11.13 25.53
CA LYS A 4 -29.73 11.37 25.48
C LYS A 4 -29.08 11.50 26.85
N PHE A 5 -29.88 11.63 27.92
CA PHE A 5 -29.39 11.74 29.29
C PHE A 5 -29.06 10.37 29.91
N GLU A 6 -29.77 9.30 29.53
CA GLU A 6 -29.47 7.94 30.02
C GLU A 6 -28.13 7.40 29.51
N TYR A 7 -27.71 7.76 28.29
CA TYR A 7 -26.47 7.25 27.70
C TYR A 7 -25.20 7.78 28.42
N TYR A 8 -25.25 9.00 28.95
CA TYR A 8 -24.14 9.59 29.71
C TYR A 8 -24.10 9.15 31.19
N TYR A 9 -25.26 8.77 31.75
CA TYR A 9 -25.35 8.25 33.12
C TYR A 9 -24.74 6.84 33.24
N TRP A 10 -24.89 6.00 32.20
CA TRP A 10 -24.30 4.65 32.18
C TRP A 10 -22.79 4.62 31.89
N ILE A 11 -22.27 5.54 31.07
CA ILE A 11 -20.83 5.60 30.77
C ILE A 11 -20.02 6.04 32.01
N THR A 12 -20.55 6.97 32.80
CA THR A 12 -19.87 7.48 34.01
C THR A 12 -19.83 6.44 35.13
N ILE A 13 -20.86 5.61 35.28
CA ILE A 13 -20.86 4.50 36.25
C ILE A 13 -19.91 3.36 35.82
N THR A 14 -19.82 3.06 34.52
CA THR A 14 -18.99 1.96 34.01
C THR A 14 -17.49 2.27 34.11
N VAL A 15 -17.08 3.54 33.93
CA VAL A 15 -15.69 3.99 34.10
C VAL A 15 -15.29 4.05 35.59
N MET A 16 -16.24 4.33 36.50
CA MET A 16 -15.99 4.32 37.94
C MET A 16 -15.78 2.90 38.50
N PHE A 17 -16.47 1.88 37.96
CA PHE A 17 -16.32 0.49 38.41
C PHE A 17 -15.07 -0.23 37.88
N THR A 18 -14.55 0.19 36.72
CA THR A 18 -13.35 -0.44 36.11
C THR A 18 -12.03 0.05 36.71
N VAL A 19 -11.99 1.25 37.28
CA VAL A 19 -10.75 1.81 37.88
C VAL A 19 -10.51 1.34 39.33
N VAL A 20 -11.52 0.75 39.99
CA VAL A 20 -11.40 0.28 41.40
C VAL A 20 -11.00 -1.20 41.53
N TYR A 21 -11.04 -2.00 40.45
CA TYR A 21 -10.81 -3.45 40.52
C TYR A 21 -9.78 -3.99 39.52
N THR A 22 -8.56 -3.44 39.50
CA THR A 22 -7.43 -4.14 38.85
C THR A 22 -6.10 -3.87 39.54
N TRP A 23 -5.85 -4.44 40.72
CA TRP A 23 -4.48 -4.82 41.14
C TRP A 23 -4.50 -6.21 41.81
N PRO A 24 -3.47 -7.03 41.60
CA PRO A 24 -3.55 -8.48 41.72
C PRO A 24 -3.29 -8.96 43.15
N THR A 25 -4.19 -9.77 43.69
CA THR A 25 -3.89 -10.61 44.86
C THR A 25 -3.76 -12.05 44.42
N ALA A 26 -2.53 -12.56 44.47
CA ALA A 26 -2.25 -13.98 44.38
C ALA A 26 -2.82 -14.67 45.62
N SER A 27 -3.76 -15.60 45.42
CA SER A 27 -4.24 -16.52 46.45
C SER A 27 -4.42 -17.90 45.82
N LYS A 28 -3.51 -18.81 46.17
CA LYS A 28 -3.68 -20.26 45.96
C LYS A 28 -4.74 -20.76 46.94
N THR A 29 -5.80 -21.38 46.45
CA THR A 29 -6.44 -22.57 47.05
C THR A 29 -7.44 -23.21 46.06
N PRO A 30 -7.62 -24.55 46.09
CA PRO A 30 -8.35 -25.28 45.07
C PRO A 30 -9.82 -25.46 45.46
N ILE A 31 -10.76 -25.26 44.54
CA ILE A 31 -12.16 -25.65 44.73
C ILE A 31 -12.67 -26.37 43.49
N ASN A 32 -13.20 -27.56 43.76
CA ASN A 32 -13.71 -28.56 42.86
C ASN A 32 -14.93 -28.11 42.03
N GLY A 33 -14.97 -28.60 40.80
CA GLY A 33 -16.14 -29.19 40.13
C GLY A 33 -17.48 -28.45 40.21
N VAL A 34 -17.80 -27.70 39.15
CA VAL A 34 -19.19 -27.53 38.71
C VAL A 34 -19.23 -27.62 37.18
N ASN A 35 -19.89 -28.67 36.69
CA ASN A 35 -20.31 -28.83 35.31
C ASN A 35 -21.37 -27.76 34.98
N VAL A 36 -21.08 -26.91 33.99
CA VAL A 36 -22.11 -26.09 33.33
C VAL A 36 -22.04 -26.41 31.84
N GLY A 37 -23.14 -26.95 31.32
CA GLY A 37 -23.25 -27.50 29.98
C GLY A 37 -22.89 -26.49 28.89
N ARG A 38 -22.04 -26.94 27.96
CA ARG A 38 -21.79 -26.25 26.70
C ARG A 38 -23.02 -26.37 25.82
N THR A 39 -23.80 -25.30 25.73
CA THR A 39 -24.60 -24.99 24.55
C THR A 39 -23.63 -24.74 23.39
N LEU A 40 -23.48 -25.74 22.52
CA LEU A 40 -22.73 -25.62 21.27
C LEU A 40 -23.50 -24.66 20.35
N TYR A 41 -23.10 -23.39 20.34
CA TYR A 41 -23.27 -22.57 19.15
C TYR A 41 -22.33 -23.13 18.08
N PRO A 42 -22.78 -23.40 16.84
CA PRO A 42 -21.87 -23.72 15.77
C PRO A 42 -21.13 -22.43 15.39
N THR A 43 -20.03 -22.13 16.09
CA THR A 43 -18.99 -21.30 15.50
C THR A 43 -18.36 -22.14 14.40
N ALA A 44 -18.93 -22.06 13.20
CA ALA A 44 -18.23 -22.42 11.98
C ALA A 44 -17.00 -21.53 11.93
N VAL A 45 -15.87 -22.06 12.38
CA VAL A 45 -14.56 -21.46 12.17
C VAL A 45 -14.35 -21.43 10.65
N ARG A 46 -14.62 -20.27 10.03
CA ARG A 46 -14.17 -19.92 8.67
C ARG A 46 -12.64 -19.81 8.71
N SER A 47 -11.91 -20.92 8.81
CA SER A 47 -10.44 -20.95 8.71
C SER A 47 -10.03 -21.43 7.33
N GLY A 48 -10.17 -20.54 6.36
CA GLY A 48 -9.53 -20.67 5.06
C GLY A 48 -9.17 -19.27 4.59
N PHE A 49 -7.89 -19.03 4.35
CA PHE A 49 -7.40 -17.78 3.77
C PHE A 49 -7.86 -17.70 2.31
N ASN A 50 -8.92 -16.91 2.04
CA ASN A 50 -9.37 -16.64 0.68
C ASN A 50 -8.35 -15.75 -0.03
N PHE A 51 -7.99 -16.13 -1.24
CA PHE A 51 -7.04 -15.40 -2.06
C PHE A 51 -7.48 -15.39 -3.52
N LEU A 52 -7.69 -14.17 -4.02
CA LEU A 52 -8.01 -13.88 -5.41
C LEU A 52 -7.17 -12.66 -5.81
N LYS A 53 -6.37 -12.80 -6.86
CA LYS A 53 -5.54 -11.73 -7.40
C LYS A 53 -5.77 -11.58 -8.89
N LEU A 54 -6.10 -10.38 -9.33
CA LEU A 54 -6.23 -10.08 -10.75
C LEU A 54 -4.83 -9.95 -11.38
N LEU A 55 -4.43 -10.92 -12.19
CA LEU A 55 -3.07 -11.00 -12.74
C LEU A 55 -2.96 -10.25 -14.08
N SER A 56 -3.95 -10.45 -14.95
CA SER A 56 -3.96 -9.86 -16.29
C SER A 56 -5.38 -9.64 -16.76
N GLN A 57 -5.56 -8.64 -17.61
CA GLN A 57 -6.82 -8.35 -18.28
C GLN A 57 -6.51 -7.93 -19.72
N ASP A 58 -7.17 -8.58 -20.66
CA ASP A 58 -7.31 -8.15 -22.04
C ASP A 58 -8.79 -7.82 -22.32
N ASN A 59 -9.11 -7.36 -23.52
CA ASN A 59 -10.50 -6.99 -23.88
C ASN A 59 -11.48 -8.17 -23.88
N ARG A 60 -11.00 -9.41 -23.99
CA ARG A 60 -11.84 -10.61 -24.09
C ARG A 60 -11.71 -11.55 -22.91
N THR A 61 -10.58 -11.53 -22.21
CA THR A 61 -10.26 -12.50 -21.16
C THR A 61 -9.62 -11.82 -19.98
N ILE A 62 -9.93 -12.32 -18.80
CA ILE A 62 -9.27 -12.00 -17.54
C ILE A 62 -8.53 -13.22 -17.04
N VAL A 63 -7.42 -12.97 -16.38
CA VAL A 63 -6.65 -14.02 -15.73
C VAL A 63 -6.54 -13.72 -14.25
N VAL A 64 -6.95 -14.69 -13.45
CA VAL A 64 -7.04 -14.59 -12.00
C VAL A 64 -6.16 -15.65 -11.36
N GLY A 65 -5.30 -15.21 -10.45
CA GLY A 65 -4.51 -16.07 -9.58
C GLY A 65 -5.30 -16.40 -8.33
N THR A 66 -5.27 -17.66 -7.94
CA THR A 66 -5.91 -18.16 -6.72
C THR A 66 -4.92 -19.01 -5.93
N LYS A 67 -5.41 -19.63 -4.86
CA LYS A 67 -4.70 -20.68 -4.14
C LYS A 67 -4.59 -21.93 -5.02
N ASN A 68 -3.35 -22.35 -5.29
CA ASN A 68 -2.95 -23.52 -6.08
C ASN A 68 -3.39 -23.52 -7.56
N ALA A 69 -4.01 -22.46 -8.07
CA ALA A 69 -4.48 -22.45 -9.45
C ALA A 69 -4.50 -21.06 -10.08
N MET A 70 -4.43 -21.05 -11.41
CA MET A 70 -4.72 -19.89 -12.25
C MET A 70 -5.96 -20.18 -13.09
N LEU A 71 -6.81 -19.16 -13.26
CA LEU A 71 -8.05 -19.25 -14.02
C LEU A 71 -8.04 -18.23 -15.14
N SER A 72 -8.33 -18.68 -16.37
CA SER A 72 -8.65 -17.80 -17.49
C SER A 72 -10.16 -17.80 -17.72
N VAL A 73 -10.77 -16.61 -17.67
CA VAL A 73 -12.23 -16.44 -17.78
C VAL A 73 -12.53 -15.42 -18.87
N SER A 74 -13.53 -15.71 -19.71
CA SER A 74 -13.98 -14.76 -20.72
C SER A 74 -14.81 -13.64 -20.10
N LEU A 75 -14.56 -12.40 -20.52
CA LEU A 75 -15.30 -11.22 -20.07
C LEU A 75 -16.75 -11.20 -20.55
N SER A 76 -17.05 -11.81 -21.70
CA SER A 76 -18.42 -11.81 -22.26
C SER A 76 -19.42 -12.58 -21.40
N THR A 77 -18.92 -13.49 -20.57
CA THR A 77 -19.74 -14.33 -19.71
C THR A 77 -19.60 -13.99 -18.22
N LEU A 78 -18.80 -12.98 -17.90
CA LEU A 78 -18.45 -12.64 -16.53
C LEU A 78 -19.53 -11.77 -15.88
N SER A 79 -20.18 -12.29 -14.83
CA SER A 79 -21.08 -11.53 -13.97
C SER A 79 -20.46 -11.35 -12.57
N VAL A 80 -20.24 -12.44 -11.85
CA VAL A 80 -19.57 -12.51 -10.55
C VAL A 80 -18.73 -13.79 -10.47
N VAL A 81 -17.53 -13.72 -9.89
CA VAL A 81 -16.70 -14.87 -9.53
C VAL A 81 -16.47 -14.83 -8.03
N LYS A 82 -16.77 -15.90 -7.30
CA LYS A 82 -16.53 -16.01 -5.84
C LYS A 82 -15.71 -17.25 -5.51
N ALA A 83 -14.58 -17.06 -4.83
CA ALA A 83 -13.77 -18.11 -4.22
C ALA A 83 -14.37 -18.51 -2.87
N ASP A 84 -14.89 -19.74 -2.75
CA ASP A 84 -15.44 -20.26 -1.48
C ASP A 84 -14.37 -21.07 -0.71
N ALA A 85 -14.32 -20.89 0.61
CA ALA A 85 -13.42 -21.56 1.55
C ALA A 85 -13.93 -22.91 2.08
N GLN A 86 -15.21 -23.26 1.93
CA GLN A 86 -15.78 -24.46 2.59
C GLN A 86 -15.49 -25.81 1.91
N LEU A 87 -15.03 -25.82 0.66
CA LEU A 87 -14.80 -27.06 -0.11
C LEU A 87 -13.34 -27.56 -0.12
N TRP A 88 -12.41 -26.85 0.53
CA TRP A 88 -10.95 -27.14 0.46
C TRP A 88 -10.46 -28.36 1.25
N ARG A 89 -11.32 -29.16 1.87
CA ARG A 89 -10.90 -30.27 2.76
C ARG A 89 -10.78 -31.65 2.11
N GLN A 90 -11.18 -31.84 0.86
CA GLN A 90 -10.96 -33.10 0.17
C GLN A 90 -9.87 -32.92 -0.88
N ALA A 91 -8.73 -33.56 -0.62
CA ALA A 91 -7.69 -33.78 -1.59
C ALA A 91 -8.32 -34.26 -2.91
N SER A 92 -7.85 -33.70 -4.02
CA SER A 92 -8.33 -33.94 -5.40
C SER A 92 -9.83 -33.66 -5.62
N ALA A 93 -10.21 -32.43 -5.96
CA ALA A 93 -11.41 -32.14 -6.76
C ALA A 93 -11.57 -30.63 -6.98
N ASP A 94 -11.73 -30.25 -8.24
CA ASP A 94 -12.50 -29.13 -8.76
C ASP A 94 -12.67 -27.91 -7.85
N LEU A 95 -11.98 -26.83 -8.26
CA LEU A 95 -12.27 -25.47 -7.84
C LEU A 95 -13.67 -25.07 -8.35
N VAL A 96 -14.72 -25.44 -7.61
CA VAL A 96 -16.07 -24.92 -7.85
C VAL A 96 -16.10 -23.48 -7.35
N LEU A 97 -15.77 -22.54 -8.25
CA LEU A 97 -16.36 -21.21 -8.18
C LEU A 97 -17.88 -21.41 -8.18
N MET A 98 -18.56 -21.03 -7.11
CA MET A 98 -20.01 -21.06 -7.05
C MET A 98 -20.55 -20.15 -8.16
N ASP A 99 -20.92 -20.79 -9.26
CA ASP A 99 -21.74 -20.26 -10.34
C ASP A 99 -23.05 -19.75 -9.74
N TYR A 100 -23.12 -18.45 -9.50
CA TYR A 100 -24.35 -17.73 -9.79
C TYR A 100 -24.17 -17.11 -11.18
N TYR A 101 -24.48 -17.93 -12.21
CA TYR A 101 -24.73 -17.61 -13.63
C TYR A 101 -23.59 -17.64 -14.68
N CYS A 102 -22.73 -18.66 -14.76
CA CYS A 102 -21.87 -18.89 -15.94
C CYS A 102 -21.74 -20.39 -16.31
N ASN A 103 -22.87 -21.10 -16.42
CA ASN A 103 -22.92 -22.56 -16.66
C ASN A 103 -22.29 -23.06 -17.98
N SER A 104 -21.87 -22.18 -18.90
CA SER A 104 -21.49 -22.55 -20.28
C SER A 104 -20.20 -21.91 -20.80
N CYS A 105 -19.35 -21.42 -19.90
CA CYS A 105 -18.20 -20.61 -20.26
C CYS A 105 -16.99 -21.53 -20.45
N PRO A 106 -16.31 -21.54 -21.62
CA PRO A 106 -15.07 -22.29 -21.79
C PRO A 106 -14.02 -21.69 -20.84
N ARG A 107 -13.73 -22.43 -19.76
CA ARG A 107 -12.78 -22.06 -18.70
C ARG A 107 -11.51 -22.84 -18.95
N LEU A 108 -10.38 -22.15 -18.89
CA LEU A 108 -9.08 -22.80 -18.86
C LEU A 108 -8.48 -22.64 -17.46
N THR A 109 -8.44 -23.74 -16.73
CA THR A 109 -7.88 -23.82 -15.37
C THR A 109 -6.51 -24.45 -15.43
N LEU A 110 -5.55 -23.83 -14.78
CA LEU A 110 -4.20 -24.36 -14.60
C LEU A 110 -3.98 -24.64 -13.12
N GLU A 111 -3.97 -25.92 -12.75
CA GLU A 111 -3.64 -26.35 -11.39
C GLU A 111 -2.13 -26.45 -11.19
N TRP A 112 -1.67 -25.87 -10.10
CA TRP A 112 -0.27 -25.88 -9.70
C TRP A 112 -0.15 -25.88 -8.15
N PRO A 113 -0.53 -26.97 -7.48
CA PRO A 113 -0.28 -27.13 -6.05
C PRO A 113 1.21 -27.35 -5.74
N PRO A 114 1.66 -27.01 -4.50
CA PRO A 114 3.00 -27.34 -4.05
C PRO A 114 3.18 -28.85 -3.86
N THR A 115 4.43 -29.31 -3.86
CA THR A 115 4.77 -30.71 -3.53
C THR A 115 4.57 -30.99 -2.04
N ALA A 116 4.34 -32.25 -1.66
CA ALA A 116 4.21 -32.64 -0.25
C ALA A 116 5.43 -32.23 0.58
N ASP A 117 6.64 -32.44 0.04
CA ASP A 117 7.90 -32.07 0.69
C ASP A 117 8.01 -30.54 0.93
N ASP A 118 7.57 -29.72 -0.02
CA ASP A 118 7.57 -28.26 0.14
C ASP A 118 6.55 -27.80 1.20
N VAL A 119 5.38 -28.46 1.27
CA VAL A 119 4.38 -28.22 2.32
C VAL A 119 4.94 -28.60 3.69
N ASP A 120 5.53 -29.78 3.83
CA ASP A 120 6.12 -30.25 5.09
C ASP A 120 7.26 -29.32 5.54
N LEU A 121 8.10 -28.86 4.61
CA LEU A 121 9.15 -27.88 4.91
C LEU A 121 8.58 -26.54 5.38
N CYS A 122 7.50 -26.07 4.78
CA CYS A 122 6.81 -24.85 5.17
C CYS A 122 6.24 -24.95 6.60
N LEU A 123 5.59 -26.07 6.92
CA LEU A 123 5.04 -26.36 8.24
C LEU A 123 6.15 -26.50 9.29
N MET A 124 7.25 -27.19 8.95
CA MET A 124 8.42 -27.31 9.83
C MET A 124 9.07 -25.95 10.17
N LYS A 125 8.95 -24.96 9.28
CA LYS A 125 9.40 -23.58 9.51
C LYS A 125 8.39 -22.73 10.30
N GLY A 126 7.29 -23.32 10.80
CA GLY A 126 6.34 -22.69 11.70
C GLY A 126 5.20 -21.92 11.03
N LYS A 127 4.94 -22.15 9.73
CA LYS A 127 3.77 -21.60 9.04
C LYS A 127 2.54 -22.48 9.24
N THR A 128 1.35 -21.92 9.03
CA THR A 128 0.09 -22.66 9.18
C THR A 128 -0.25 -23.47 7.93
N GLN A 129 -1.14 -24.46 8.06
CA GLN A 129 -1.65 -25.21 6.91
C GLN A 129 -2.25 -24.28 5.83
N ASP A 130 -2.94 -23.22 6.25
CA ASP A 130 -3.57 -22.26 5.33
C ASP A 130 -2.54 -21.38 4.59
N ASP A 131 -1.37 -21.16 5.18
CA ASP A 131 -0.27 -20.40 4.58
C ASP A 131 0.56 -21.26 3.60
N CYS A 132 0.63 -22.58 3.80
CA CYS A 132 1.51 -23.50 3.06
C CYS A 132 0.90 -23.98 1.74
N HIS A 133 0.50 -23.03 0.89
CA HIS A 133 -0.04 -23.27 -0.44
C HIS A 133 0.70 -22.46 -1.51
N ASN A 134 0.42 -22.75 -2.78
CA ASN A 134 0.95 -21.98 -3.88
C ASN A 134 -0.02 -20.86 -4.27
N PHE A 135 0.18 -19.66 -3.76
CA PHE A 135 -0.61 -18.49 -4.15
C PHE A 135 -0.02 -17.89 -5.41
N ILE A 136 -0.78 -17.86 -6.50
CA ILE A 136 -0.29 -17.31 -7.78
C ILE A 136 -0.28 -15.78 -7.69
N GLN A 137 0.92 -15.19 -7.78
CA GLN A 137 1.14 -13.77 -7.47
C GLN A 137 1.42 -12.92 -8.69
N MET A 138 2.07 -13.48 -9.71
CA MET A 138 2.55 -12.76 -10.89
C MET A 138 2.31 -13.58 -12.16
N MET A 139 2.00 -12.88 -13.25
CA MET A 139 1.93 -13.46 -14.59
C MET A 139 2.49 -12.47 -15.61
N PHE A 140 3.29 -12.96 -16.54
CA PHE A 140 3.84 -12.19 -17.65
C PHE A 140 3.47 -12.87 -18.96
N LYS A 141 2.83 -12.12 -19.87
CA LYS A 141 2.59 -12.58 -21.24
C LYS A 141 3.86 -12.35 -22.05
N GLN A 142 4.28 -13.37 -22.77
CA GLN A 142 5.41 -13.31 -23.69
C GLN A 142 4.91 -13.43 -25.13
N PRO A 143 5.74 -13.08 -26.12
CA PRO A 143 5.47 -13.40 -27.52
C PRO A 143 5.21 -14.91 -27.72
N ASP A 144 4.56 -15.24 -28.84
CA ASP A 144 4.30 -16.62 -29.29
C ASP A 144 3.36 -17.44 -28.37
N ASN A 145 2.38 -16.79 -27.73
CA ASN A 145 1.45 -17.42 -26.78
C ASN A 145 2.15 -18.12 -25.60
N ARG A 146 3.35 -17.63 -25.22
CA ARG A 146 4.04 -18.07 -24.01
C ARG A 146 3.64 -17.18 -22.85
N MET A 147 3.74 -17.73 -21.65
CA MET A 147 3.51 -16.97 -20.43
C MET A 147 4.36 -17.49 -19.29
N ILE A 148 4.79 -16.60 -18.40
CA ILE A 148 5.48 -16.95 -17.17
C ILE A 148 4.53 -16.72 -16.02
N ILE A 149 4.34 -17.74 -15.19
CA ILE A 149 3.50 -17.70 -14.00
C ILE A 149 4.39 -17.95 -12.80
N CYS A 150 4.27 -17.12 -11.77
CA CYS A 150 5.02 -17.30 -10.53
C CYS A 150 4.08 -17.28 -9.32
N GLY A 151 4.37 -18.12 -8.35
CA GLY A 151 3.62 -18.24 -7.11
C GLY A 151 4.50 -18.40 -5.88
N THR A 152 3.89 -18.37 -4.70
CA THR A 152 4.60 -18.48 -3.41
C THR A 152 5.11 -19.90 -3.14
N ASN A 153 4.48 -20.92 -3.75
CA ASN A 153 4.76 -22.35 -3.60
C ASN A 153 5.17 -22.74 -2.16
N ALA A 154 4.22 -22.60 -1.21
CA ALA A 154 4.42 -22.91 0.20
C ALA A 154 5.70 -22.26 0.80
N PHE A 155 5.83 -20.93 0.65
CA PHE A 155 7.01 -20.17 1.11
C PHE A 155 8.33 -20.68 0.48
N LYS A 156 8.28 -21.12 -0.77
CA LYS A 156 9.43 -21.45 -1.61
C LYS A 156 9.12 -21.01 -3.05
N PRO A 157 9.20 -19.71 -3.35
CA PRO A 157 8.71 -19.14 -4.60
C PRO A 157 9.26 -19.84 -5.85
N LEU A 158 8.38 -20.15 -6.80
CA LEU A 158 8.71 -20.81 -8.06
C LEU A 158 8.06 -20.07 -9.23
N CYS A 159 8.69 -20.17 -10.39
CA CYS A 159 8.18 -19.68 -11.67
C CYS A 159 8.19 -20.81 -12.71
N ARG A 160 7.12 -20.88 -13.52
CA ARG A 160 7.01 -21.76 -14.68
C ARG A 160 6.71 -20.96 -15.93
N GLN A 161 7.41 -21.28 -17.00
CA GLN A 161 7.06 -20.80 -18.34
C GLN A 161 6.17 -21.85 -19.02
N TYR A 162 5.02 -21.41 -19.50
CA TYR A 162 4.04 -22.22 -20.21
C TYR A 162 3.96 -21.80 -21.67
N GLN A 163 3.75 -22.77 -22.54
CA GLN A 163 3.35 -22.59 -23.93
C GLN A 163 1.88 -22.96 -24.05
N LEU A 164 1.05 -22.03 -24.53
CA LEU A 164 -0.33 -22.36 -24.89
C LEU A 164 -0.33 -23.06 -26.26
N THR A 165 -0.89 -24.27 -26.29
CA THR A 165 -1.03 -25.09 -27.50
C THR A 165 -2.31 -24.73 -28.27
N SER A 166 -2.42 -25.18 -29.51
CA SER A 166 -3.63 -24.96 -30.34
C SER A 166 -4.88 -25.65 -29.79
N THR A 167 -4.74 -26.64 -28.91
CA THR A 167 -5.83 -27.30 -28.19
C THR A 167 -6.24 -26.56 -26.91
N ASN A 168 -5.70 -25.36 -26.67
CA ASN A 168 -5.82 -24.58 -25.43
C ASN A 168 -5.22 -25.27 -24.20
N ASP A 169 -4.33 -26.24 -24.34
CA ASP A 169 -3.62 -26.83 -23.19
C ASP A 169 -2.34 -26.07 -22.86
N TYR A 170 -2.00 -26.01 -21.58
CA TYR A 170 -0.78 -25.40 -21.07
C TYR A 170 0.34 -26.44 -20.93
N GLN A 171 1.41 -26.29 -21.71
CA GLN A 171 2.60 -27.15 -21.59
C GLN A 171 3.73 -26.41 -20.88
N ILE A 172 4.32 -27.06 -19.86
CA ILE A 172 5.47 -26.51 -19.14
C ILE A 172 6.70 -26.56 -20.06
N VAL A 173 7.26 -25.40 -20.38
CA VAL A 173 8.49 -25.26 -21.17
C VAL A 173 9.72 -25.31 -20.26
N ARG A 174 9.67 -24.57 -19.15
CA ARG A 174 10.74 -24.58 -18.13
C ARG A 174 10.20 -24.18 -16.76
N GLU A 175 10.87 -24.65 -15.71
CA GLU A 175 10.67 -24.25 -14.33
C GLU A 175 11.97 -23.66 -13.78
N PHE A 176 11.88 -22.58 -13.01
CA PHE A 176 13.02 -21.93 -12.39
C PHE A 176 12.64 -21.28 -11.05
N SER A 177 13.66 -20.90 -10.29
CA SER A 177 13.48 -20.23 -8.99
C SER A 177 12.69 -18.94 -9.12
N GLY A 178 11.64 -18.78 -8.32
CA GLY A 178 10.84 -17.55 -8.23
C GLY A 178 11.35 -16.57 -7.18
N VAL A 179 12.49 -16.86 -6.55
CA VAL A 179 13.11 -15.96 -5.56
C VAL A 179 13.39 -14.60 -6.19
N ALA A 180 13.05 -13.54 -5.47
CA ALA A 180 13.09 -12.15 -5.94
C ALA A 180 12.14 -11.79 -7.09
N ILE A 181 11.29 -12.71 -7.56
CA ILE A 181 10.25 -12.44 -8.56
C ILE A 181 8.86 -12.50 -7.92
N SER A 182 8.60 -13.57 -7.17
CA SER A 182 7.37 -13.79 -6.41
C SER A 182 7.69 -13.75 -4.91
N PRO A 183 6.82 -13.13 -4.08
CA PRO A 183 7.04 -13.10 -2.64
C PRO A 183 6.91 -14.49 -2.01
N TYR A 184 7.48 -14.65 -0.81
CA TYR A 184 7.31 -15.87 0.00
C TYR A 184 5.94 -15.88 0.69
N ASP A 185 5.53 -14.73 1.24
CA ASP A 185 4.25 -14.58 1.91
C ASP A 185 3.22 -13.94 0.94
N PRO A 186 2.02 -14.52 0.79
CA PRO A 186 1.02 -13.99 -0.14
C PRO A 186 0.49 -12.60 0.24
N ARG A 187 0.68 -12.16 1.49
CA ARG A 187 0.26 -10.85 2.02
C ARG A 187 1.28 -9.75 1.73
N GLN A 188 2.47 -10.10 1.27
CA GLN A 188 3.49 -9.12 0.89
C GLN A 188 3.13 -8.46 -0.44
N ASN A 189 3.11 -7.14 -0.45
CA ASN A 189 2.89 -6.39 -1.67
C ASN A 189 4.17 -6.41 -2.51
N GLY A 190 4.02 -6.77 -3.78
CA GLY A 190 5.06 -6.70 -4.78
C GLY A 190 4.48 -6.24 -6.10
N THR A 191 5.33 -5.67 -6.94
CA THR A 191 4.99 -5.29 -8.31
C THR A 191 6.03 -5.85 -9.26
N ALA A 192 5.63 -6.14 -10.49
CA ALA A 192 6.53 -6.62 -11.51
C ALA A 192 6.00 -6.26 -12.90
N LEU A 193 6.92 -6.14 -13.85
CA LEU A 193 6.63 -6.02 -15.27
C LEU A 193 7.62 -6.83 -16.09
N TYR A 194 7.20 -7.20 -17.29
CA TYR A 194 8.04 -7.86 -18.29
C TYR A 194 8.27 -6.89 -19.44
N VAL A 195 9.52 -6.80 -19.89
CA VAL A 195 9.96 -5.96 -21.01
C VAL A 195 10.23 -6.89 -22.21
N PRO A 196 9.32 -6.95 -23.20
CA PRO A 196 9.45 -7.88 -24.33
C PRO A 196 10.68 -7.61 -25.21
N GLU A 197 11.09 -6.34 -25.32
CA GLU A 197 12.20 -5.92 -26.19
C GLU A 197 13.55 -6.50 -25.75
N THR A 198 13.74 -6.66 -24.43
CA THR A 198 14.96 -7.21 -23.84
C THR A 198 14.78 -8.63 -23.30
N ASP A 199 13.55 -9.15 -23.28
CA ASP A 199 13.17 -10.41 -22.62
C ASP A 199 13.61 -10.46 -21.15
N GLU A 200 13.28 -9.41 -20.40
CA GLU A 200 13.68 -9.23 -19.00
C GLU A 200 12.47 -8.99 -18.10
N ILE A 201 12.52 -9.51 -16.86
CA ILE A 201 11.54 -9.21 -15.82
C ILE A 201 12.14 -8.23 -14.83
N TYR A 202 11.42 -7.14 -14.57
CA TYR A 202 11.73 -6.16 -13.54
C TYR A 202 10.74 -6.32 -12.39
N THR A 203 11.24 -6.45 -11.17
CA THR A 203 10.46 -6.86 -9.99
C THR A 203 10.83 -6.01 -8.80
N ALA A 204 9.86 -5.75 -7.93
CA ALA A 204 10.09 -5.19 -6.61
C ALA A 204 9.27 -6.00 -5.59
N THR A 205 9.97 -6.76 -4.76
CA THR A 205 9.40 -7.76 -3.84
C THR A 205 10.42 -8.09 -2.73
N PHE A 206 10.28 -9.23 -2.06
CA PHE A 206 11.15 -9.72 -1.00
C PHE A 206 11.91 -10.98 -1.44
N ALA A 207 13.20 -11.07 -1.10
CA ALA A 207 14.07 -12.18 -1.50
C ALA A 207 14.12 -13.34 -0.49
N ASP A 208 13.56 -13.18 0.71
CA ASP A 208 13.76 -14.09 1.82
C ASP A 208 12.46 -14.53 2.49
N PHE A 209 12.55 -15.64 3.22
CA PHE A 209 11.42 -16.24 3.94
C PHE A 209 10.85 -15.34 5.04
N SER A 210 11.68 -14.52 5.69
CA SER A 210 11.24 -13.67 6.82
C SER A 210 10.59 -12.36 6.36
N GLY A 211 10.79 -11.96 5.10
CA GLY A 211 10.33 -10.67 4.60
C GLY A 211 11.19 -9.50 5.01
N SER A 212 12.43 -9.74 5.46
CA SER A 212 13.35 -8.68 5.90
C SER A 212 14.27 -8.16 4.79
N LEU A 213 14.28 -8.81 3.62
CA LEU A 213 15.10 -8.45 2.46
C LEU A 213 14.25 -7.97 1.27
N PRO A 214 13.74 -6.74 1.31
CA PRO A 214 13.16 -6.11 0.13
C PRO A 214 14.23 -5.83 -0.92
N LEU A 215 13.85 -5.93 -2.19
CA LEU A 215 14.72 -5.54 -3.30
C LEU A 215 13.95 -5.10 -4.53
N ILE A 216 14.60 -4.27 -5.35
CA ILE A 216 14.27 -4.11 -6.77
C ILE A 216 15.27 -4.93 -7.58
N TYR A 217 14.78 -5.81 -8.44
CA TYR A 217 15.54 -6.85 -9.11
C TYR A 217 15.19 -6.97 -10.59
N ARG A 218 16.21 -7.23 -11.41
CA ARG A 218 16.07 -7.59 -12.81
C ARG A 218 16.51 -9.03 -13.04
N LYS A 219 15.62 -9.82 -13.65
CA LYS A 219 15.87 -11.16 -14.12
C LYS A 219 15.89 -11.19 -15.66
N PRO A 220 17.04 -11.41 -16.31
CA PRO A 220 17.08 -11.74 -17.72
C PRO A 220 16.57 -13.16 -17.94
N LEU A 221 15.69 -13.33 -18.93
CA LEU A 221 15.12 -14.62 -19.32
C LEU A 221 15.87 -15.24 -20.49
N SER A 222 16.45 -14.38 -21.32
CA SER A 222 17.41 -14.68 -22.39
C SER A 222 18.41 -13.52 -22.53
N GLY A 223 19.43 -13.68 -23.37
CA GLY A 223 20.43 -12.64 -23.62
C GLY A 223 21.60 -12.58 -22.64
N PRO A 224 22.56 -11.65 -22.86
CA PRO A 224 23.81 -11.57 -22.12
C PRO A 224 23.77 -10.64 -20.89
N THR A 225 22.65 -9.98 -20.61
CA THR A 225 22.56 -9.03 -19.49
C THR A 225 22.67 -9.76 -18.16
N ALA A 226 23.27 -9.09 -17.17
CA ALA A 226 23.43 -9.64 -15.83
C ALA A 226 22.19 -9.39 -14.97
N GLU A 227 21.97 -10.29 -14.01
CA GLU A 227 21.04 -10.07 -12.91
C GLU A 227 21.50 -8.88 -12.07
N LEU A 228 20.61 -7.93 -11.83
CA LEU A 228 20.90 -6.74 -11.02
C LEU A 228 19.88 -6.60 -9.90
N ARG A 229 20.36 -6.18 -8.72
CA ARG A 229 19.56 -5.99 -7.51
C ARG A 229 19.96 -4.69 -6.79
N THR A 230 19.06 -4.22 -5.95
CA THR A 230 19.41 -3.19 -4.96
C THR A 230 20.36 -3.76 -3.90
N LYS A 231 21.14 -2.86 -3.30
CA LYS A 231 22.08 -3.16 -2.22
C LYS A 231 21.35 -3.81 -1.04
N ARG A 232 21.98 -4.85 -0.45
CA ARG A 232 21.41 -5.64 0.64
C ARG A 232 21.61 -4.94 1.98
N TYR A 233 20.63 -5.05 2.88
CA TYR A 233 20.71 -4.57 4.27
C TYR A 233 21.08 -3.07 4.41
N ASP A 234 20.80 -2.26 3.40
CA ASP A 234 21.06 -0.82 3.43
C ASP A 234 19.74 -0.05 3.43
N MET A 235 19.35 0.43 4.61
CA MET A 235 18.10 1.17 4.84
C MET A 235 18.06 2.51 4.09
N LYS A 236 19.21 3.04 3.61
CA LYS A 236 19.20 4.22 2.75
C LYS A 236 18.63 3.91 1.36
N PHE A 237 18.72 2.66 0.91
CA PHE A 237 18.19 2.20 -0.37
C PHE A 237 16.74 1.78 -0.25
N LEU A 238 16.43 0.83 0.63
CA LEU A 238 15.06 0.37 0.88
C LEU A 238 14.90 0.09 2.36
N SER A 239 13.90 0.68 2.99
CA SER A 239 13.62 0.49 4.42
C SER A 239 12.17 0.12 4.65
N ASP A 240 11.89 -1.18 4.81
CA ASP A 240 10.54 -1.73 5.00
C ASP A 240 9.52 -1.21 3.94
N PRO A 241 9.79 -1.42 2.64
CA PRO A 241 8.96 -0.87 1.59
C PRO A 241 7.68 -1.68 1.37
N HIS A 242 6.59 -0.98 1.08
CA HIS A 242 5.40 -1.54 0.45
C HIS A 242 5.34 -1.09 -1.01
N PHE A 243 5.63 -2.01 -1.93
CA PHE A 243 5.55 -1.76 -3.36
C PHE A 243 4.10 -1.68 -3.85
N VAL A 244 3.83 -0.71 -4.73
CA VAL A 244 2.48 -0.40 -5.22
C VAL A 244 2.36 -0.71 -6.70
N SER A 245 3.25 -0.17 -7.52
CA SER A 245 3.19 -0.34 -8.98
C SER A 245 4.54 -0.09 -9.64
N SER A 246 4.64 -0.48 -10.90
CA SER A 246 5.82 -0.27 -11.76
C SER A 246 5.39 0.13 -13.17
N LEU A 247 6.19 0.97 -13.82
CA LEU A 247 5.94 1.46 -15.18
C LEU A 247 7.22 1.36 -16.01
N ASP A 248 7.06 0.89 -17.24
CA ASP A 248 8.06 1.04 -18.29
C ASP A 248 7.86 2.39 -19.01
N ASP A 249 8.87 3.25 -18.98
CA ASP A 249 8.85 4.56 -19.64
C ASP A 249 10.22 4.94 -20.23
N GLY A 250 10.31 4.90 -21.57
CA GLY A 250 11.54 5.21 -22.32
C GLY A 250 12.68 4.25 -22.01
N ASP A 251 13.84 4.80 -21.63
CA ASP A 251 15.04 4.02 -21.28
C ASP A 251 15.07 3.55 -19.82
N SER A 252 13.99 3.76 -19.07
CA SER A 252 13.94 3.56 -17.63
C SER A 252 12.70 2.78 -17.18
N ILE A 253 12.86 2.08 -16.05
CA ILE A 253 11.77 1.47 -15.32
C ILE A 253 11.57 2.24 -14.01
N TYR A 254 10.31 2.59 -13.72
CA TYR A 254 9.92 3.32 -12.53
C TYR A 254 9.15 2.42 -11.55
N PHE A 255 9.32 2.64 -10.26
CA PHE A 255 8.66 1.88 -9.18
C PHE A 255 8.08 2.83 -8.12
N TRP A 256 6.79 2.65 -7.81
CA TRP A 256 6.09 3.39 -6.75
C TRP A 256 5.98 2.53 -5.51
N PHE A 257 6.34 3.10 -4.36
CA PHE A 257 6.27 2.42 -3.07
C PHE A 257 6.24 3.44 -1.94
N ARG A 258 5.91 2.98 -0.73
CA ARG A 258 6.15 3.73 0.52
C ARG A 258 7.16 2.98 1.36
N GLU A 259 7.98 3.68 2.12
CA GLU A 259 9.02 3.11 2.99
C GLU A 259 9.22 3.98 4.22
N ALA A 260 9.89 3.47 5.25
CA ALA A 260 10.35 4.28 6.37
C ALA A 260 11.41 5.31 5.90
N ALA A 261 11.20 6.57 6.26
CA ALA A 261 12.01 7.70 5.80
C ALA A 261 13.30 7.84 6.62
N ALA A 262 14.38 7.22 6.14
CA ALA A 262 15.70 7.31 6.77
C ALA A 262 16.18 8.76 6.99
N GLU A 263 15.79 9.69 6.11
CA GLU A 263 16.12 11.11 6.23
C GLU A 263 15.36 11.86 7.32
N TYR A 264 14.32 11.24 7.89
CA TYR A 264 13.50 11.82 8.96
C TYR A 264 13.81 11.22 10.34
N ASN A 265 14.64 10.17 10.42
CA ASN A 265 14.94 9.45 11.66
C ASN A 265 15.42 10.34 12.82
N ASN A 266 16.15 11.44 12.53
CA ASN A 266 16.60 12.39 13.55
C ASN A 266 15.44 13.19 14.18
N CYS A 267 14.29 13.26 13.52
CA CYS A 267 13.09 13.97 13.97
C CYS A 267 12.00 13.00 14.48
N GLY A 268 12.16 11.70 14.29
CA GLY A 268 11.21 10.66 14.65
C GLY A 268 11.03 9.63 13.54
N THR A 269 9.98 8.81 13.64
CA THR A 269 9.64 7.83 12.62
C THR A 269 8.57 8.38 11.68
N ALA A 270 8.85 8.38 10.37
CA ALA A 270 7.87 8.72 9.35
C ALA A 270 7.95 7.73 8.20
N VAL A 271 6.83 7.48 7.55
CA VAL A 271 6.76 6.79 6.26
C VAL A 271 6.69 7.85 5.17
N PHE A 272 7.42 7.68 4.07
CA PHE A 272 7.28 8.53 2.88
C PHE A 272 7.02 7.69 1.64
N SER A 273 6.21 8.25 0.75
CA SER A 273 5.99 7.72 -0.59
C SER A 273 7.12 8.10 -1.52
N ARG A 274 7.54 7.13 -2.34
CA ARG A 274 8.68 7.20 -3.23
C ARG A 274 8.30 6.78 -4.63
N ILE A 275 9.03 7.37 -5.57
CA ILE A 275 9.23 6.82 -6.90
C ILE A 275 10.72 6.52 -7.05
N ALA A 276 11.09 5.34 -7.53
CA ALA A 276 12.46 4.99 -7.91
C ALA A 276 12.57 4.78 -9.41
N ARG A 277 13.78 4.96 -9.94
CA ARG A 277 14.15 4.78 -11.35
C ARG A 277 15.38 3.87 -11.44
N VAL A 278 15.36 2.97 -12.43
CA VAL A 278 16.54 2.23 -12.91
C VAL A 278 16.59 2.29 -14.44
N CYS A 279 17.78 2.28 -15.03
CA CYS A 279 17.94 2.27 -16.48
C CYS A 279 17.93 0.83 -17.03
N LYS A 280 17.26 0.63 -18.16
CA LYS A 280 17.24 -0.66 -18.86
C LYS A 280 18.65 -1.08 -19.32
N SER A 281 19.45 -0.11 -19.73
CA SER A 281 20.82 -0.32 -20.22
C SER A 281 21.86 -0.63 -19.12
N ASP A 282 21.50 -0.57 -17.84
CA ASP A 282 22.42 -0.82 -16.73
C ASP A 282 22.99 -2.24 -16.81
N GLN A 283 24.31 -2.38 -16.82
CA GLN A 283 25.04 -3.65 -16.86
C GLN A 283 25.73 -3.98 -15.53
N GLY A 284 25.44 -3.19 -14.48
CA GLY A 284 26.11 -3.28 -13.19
C GLY A 284 27.48 -2.62 -13.21
N ASP A 285 28.24 -2.88 -12.15
CA ASP A 285 29.60 -2.39 -11.95
C ASP A 285 30.64 -3.29 -12.65
N HIS A 286 31.85 -2.77 -12.84
CA HIS A 286 33.01 -3.50 -13.35
C HIS A 286 33.69 -4.39 -12.28
N LYS A 287 33.41 -4.17 -10.99
CA LYS A 287 33.95 -4.95 -9.86
C LYS A 287 33.13 -6.23 -9.59
N PRO A 288 33.67 -7.21 -8.83
CA PRO A 288 33.00 -8.49 -8.55
C PRO A 288 31.61 -8.38 -7.89
N ASP A 289 31.29 -7.28 -7.19
CA ASP A 289 29.91 -6.92 -6.78
C ASP A 289 29.11 -6.34 -7.96
N ALA A 290 29.20 -6.98 -9.12
CA ALA A 290 28.57 -6.56 -10.37
C ALA A 290 27.05 -6.76 -10.36
N ASP A 291 26.49 -7.44 -9.35
CA ASP A 291 25.06 -7.69 -9.23
C ASP A 291 24.27 -6.49 -8.69
N THR A 292 24.91 -5.32 -8.47
CA THR A 292 24.22 -4.13 -7.96
C THR A 292 23.92 -3.09 -9.03
N TRP A 293 22.74 -2.47 -8.98
CA TRP A 293 22.39 -1.31 -9.81
C TRP A 293 23.42 -0.18 -9.69
N THR A 294 23.79 0.41 -10.83
CA THR A 294 24.58 1.65 -10.92
C THR A 294 23.71 2.87 -11.25
N THR A 295 22.43 2.65 -11.55
CA THR A 295 21.49 3.70 -11.95
C THR A 295 20.30 3.87 -11.00
N TYR A 296 20.25 3.08 -9.91
CA TYR A 296 19.15 3.17 -8.93
C TYR A 296 19.18 4.49 -8.16
N ILE A 297 18.12 5.29 -8.35
CA ILE A 297 17.85 6.52 -7.61
C ILE A 297 16.36 6.62 -7.28
N LYS A 298 16.00 7.35 -6.21
CA LYS A 298 14.62 7.55 -5.76
C LYS A 298 14.34 8.99 -5.33
N ALA A 299 13.10 9.42 -5.48
CA ALA A 299 12.61 10.73 -5.05
C ALA A 299 11.36 10.58 -4.16
N ARG A 300 11.09 11.59 -3.32
CA ARG A 300 9.84 11.67 -2.56
C ARG A 300 8.70 12.12 -3.49
N LEU A 301 7.50 11.56 -3.32
CA LEU A 301 6.28 12.08 -3.94
C LEU A 301 5.62 13.08 -2.99
N ASN A 302 5.26 14.26 -3.48
CA ASN A 302 4.60 15.29 -2.69
C ASN A 302 3.09 15.32 -2.95
N CYS A 303 2.31 14.71 -2.04
CA CYS A 303 0.86 14.84 -1.99
C CYS A 303 0.48 15.59 -0.70
N SER A 304 0.23 16.90 -0.79
CA SER A 304 -0.03 17.74 0.37
C SER A 304 -1.05 18.83 0.08
N LEU A 305 -1.81 19.23 1.10
CA LEU A 305 -2.58 20.47 1.07
C LEU A 305 -1.67 21.67 1.36
N SER A 306 -1.81 22.71 0.53
CA SER A 306 -1.11 23.98 0.69
C SER A 306 -1.58 24.71 1.96
N GLY A 307 -0.65 25.38 2.63
CA GLY A 307 -0.87 26.15 3.86
C GLY A 307 0.45 26.63 4.44
N HIS A 308 0.42 27.45 5.50
CA HIS A 308 1.66 27.91 6.18
C HIS A 308 2.50 26.71 6.66
N VAL A 309 1.83 25.65 7.13
CA VAL A 309 2.43 24.33 7.34
C VAL A 309 1.65 23.35 6.47
N PRO A 310 2.26 22.77 5.42
CA PRO A 310 1.55 21.85 4.55
C PRO A 310 1.10 20.59 5.29
N PHE A 311 -0.09 20.09 4.98
CA PHE A 311 -0.59 18.82 5.51
C PHE A 311 -0.31 17.70 4.50
N TYR A 312 0.52 16.72 4.88
CA TYR A 312 0.99 15.68 3.97
C TYR A 312 0.21 14.36 4.10
N PHE A 313 -0.12 13.77 2.94
CA PHE A 313 -0.59 12.40 2.82
C PHE A 313 0.60 11.53 2.41
N ASN A 314 1.13 10.78 3.38
CA ASN A 314 2.47 10.21 3.27
C ASN A 314 2.50 8.77 2.75
N GLU A 315 1.39 8.02 2.83
CA GLU A 315 1.35 6.59 2.52
C GLU A 315 0.61 6.31 1.20
N ILE A 316 1.36 6.18 0.09
CA ILE A 316 0.81 5.77 -1.19
C ILE A 316 0.20 4.37 -1.09
N ALA A 317 -1.01 4.17 -1.61
CA ALA A 317 -1.76 2.93 -1.51
C ALA A 317 -1.95 2.24 -2.88
N ALA A 318 -2.26 3.01 -3.92
CA ALA A 318 -2.49 2.54 -5.28
C ALA A 318 -2.16 3.62 -6.30
N THR A 319 -1.90 3.22 -7.55
CA THR A 319 -1.74 4.13 -8.70
C THR A 319 -2.66 3.71 -9.83
N SER A 320 -3.00 4.65 -10.72
CA SER A 320 -3.61 4.34 -12.02
C SER A 320 -2.55 3.84 -13.00
N ASN A 321 -3.01 3.36 -14.16
CA ASN A 321 -2.17 3.29 -15.36
C ASN A 321 -1.78 4.70 -15.84
N LEU A 322 -0.89 4.79 -16.84
CA LEU A 322 -0.55 6.05 -17.48
C LEU A 322 -1.78 6.63 -18.20
N VAL A 323 -2.20 7.84 -17.81
CA VAL A 323 -3.35 8.54 -18.37
C VAL A 323 -2.86 9.70 -19.22
N ILE A 324 -3.14 9.66 -20.53
CA ILE A 324 -2.80 10.74 -21.45
C ILE A 324 -3.98 11.70 -21.54
N THR A 325 -3.85 12.87 -20.91
CA THR A 325 -4.87 13.94 -20.96
C THR A 325 -4.44 15.00 -21.96
N GLU A 326 -5.36 15.47 -22.79
CA GLU A 326 -5.14 16.61 -23.70
C GLU A 326 -5.94 17.81 -23.20
N ARG A 327 -5.25 18.91 -22.90
CA ARG A 327 -5.87 20.19 -22.51
C ARG A 327 -5.20 21.33 -23.27
N ASN A 328 -5.99 22.22 -23.87
CA ASN A 328 -5.52 23.38 -24.62
C ASN A 328 -4.46 23.01 -25.69
N GLY A 329 -4.60 21.84 -26.32
CA GLY A 329 -3.65 21.31 -27.32
C GLY A 329 -2.35 20.75 -26.75
N LYS A 330 -2.11 20.79 -25.43
CA LYS A 330 -0.97 20.13 -24.77
C LYS A 330 -1.39 18.75 -24.27
N LYS A 331 -0.75 17.71 -24.79
CA LYS A 331 -0.84 16.35 -24.26
C LYS A 331 0.05 16.23 -23.01
N THR A 332 -0.51 15.71 -21.93
CA THR A 332 0.16 15.52 -20.65
C THR A 332 -0.03 14.09 -20.19
N GLU A 333 1.06 13.44 -19.81
CA GLU A 333 1.11 12.08 -19.30
C GLU A 333 1.04 12.10 -17.77
N LEU A 334 -0.07 11.63 -17.20
CA LEU A 334 -0.34 11.69 -15.77
C LEU A 334 -0.46 10.29 -15.16
N ILE A 335 0.05 10.15 -13.94
CA ILE A 335 -0.25 9.01 -13.06
C ILE A 335 -1.02 9.54 -11.87
N TYR A 336 -2.21 9.03 -11.64
CA TYR A 336 -2.99 9.30 -10.45
C TYR A 336 -2.60 8.33 -9.36
N ALA A 337 -2.56 8.79 -8.11
CA ALA A 337 -2.19 7.94 -6.99
C ALA A 337 -2.99 8.30 -5.74
N ILE A 338 -3.39 7.26 -5.02
CA ILE A 338 -4.03 7.36 -3.71
C ILE A 338 -2.95 7.45 -2.63
N PHE A 339 -3.12 8.39 -1.71
CA PHE A 339 -2.32 8.53 -0.50
C PHE A 339 -3.22 8.51 0.72
N ASN A 340 -2.73 7.91 1.79
CA ASN A 340 -3.39 7.89 3.09
C ASN A 340 -2.53 8.60 4.13
N THR A 341 -3.16 9.10 5.18
CA THR A 341 -2.45 9.47 6.41
C THR A 341 -1.98 8.21 7.13
N PRO A 342 -0.89 8.29 7.91
CA PRO A 342 -0.46 7.18 8.76
C PRO A 342 -1.56 6.76 9.74
N SER A 343 -1.47 5.53 10.24
CA SER A 343 -2.44 4.92 11.18
C SER A 343 -2.45 5.62 12.55
N THR A 344 -2.97 6.84 12.58
CA THR A 344 -3.09 7.75 13.73
C THR A 344 -4.56 8.10 13.97
N ALA A 345 -4.83 8.99 14.93
CA ALA A 345 -6.19 9.47 15.21
C ALA A 345 -6.82 10.23 14.01
N LEU A 346 -6.00 10.84 13.15
CA LEU A 346 -6.44 11.51 11.93
C LEU A 346 -6.32 10.54 10.75
N ARG A 347 -7.47 10.05 10.28
CA ARG A 347 -7.58 9.22 9.08
C ARG A 347 -8.11 10.06 7.95
N ALA A 348 -7.33 10.17 6.89
CA ALA A 348 -7.75 10.83 5.67
C ALA A 348 -7.07 10.19 4.47
N SER A 349 -7.77 10.21 3.35
CA SER A 349 -7.28 9.76 2.05
C SER A 349 -7.25 10.94 1.08
N ALA A 350 -6.30 10.93 0.16
CA ALA A 350 -6.18 11.92 -0.89
C ALA A 350 -5.84 11.27 -2.22
N ILE A 351 -6.24 11.91 -3.31
CA ILE A 351 -5.84 11.53 -4.67
C ILE A 351 -5.02 12.66 -5.26
N CYS A 352 -3.79 12.36 -5.65
CA CYS A 352 -2.89 13.29 -6.31
C CYS A 352 -2.56 12.81 -7.72
N ALA A 353 -2.13 13.71 -8.60
CA ALA A 353 -1.65 13.37 -9.93
C ALA A 353 -0.20 13.83 -10.10
N PHE A 354 0.61 13.03 -10.79
CA PHE A 354 2.00 13.34 -11.08
C PHE A 354 2.25 13.29 -12.58
N SER A 355 2.85 14.35 -13.12
CA SER A 355 3.25 14.39 -14.52
C SER A 355 4.54 13.60 -14.72
N MET A 356 4.58 12.77 -15.75
CA MET A 356 5.82 12.09 -16.15
C MET A 356 6.88 13.10 -16.64
N GLU A 357 6.48 14.29 -17.11
CA GLU A 357 7.41 15.40 -17.41
C GLU A 357 8.18 15.84 -16.15
N ASP A 358 7.47 16.08 -15.04
CA ASP A 358 8.06 16.49 -13.77
C ASP A 358 8.91 15.37 -13.16
N VAL A 359 8.43 14.12 -13.24
CA VAL A 359 9.18 12.93 -12.80
C VAL A 359 10.53 12.88 -13.52
N ARG A 360 10.53 12.91 -14.87
CA ARG A 360 11.75 12.87 -15.68
C ARG A 360 12.67 14.06 -15.35
N TYR A 361 12.10 15.26 -15.16
CA TYR A 361 12.86 16.46 -14.80
C TYR A 361 13.60 16.30 -13.45
N ILE A 362 12.89 15.85 -12.41
CA ILE A 362 13.47 15.66 -11.07
C ILE A 362 14.60 14.63 -11.11
N PHE A 363 14.41 13.51 -11.80
CA PHE A 363 15.45 12.49 -11.89
C PHE A 363 16.70 12.97 -12.68
N ASN A 364 16.50 13.71 -13.78
CA ASN A 364 17.60 14.17 -14.64
C ASN A 364 18.34 15.40 -14.08
N ASN A 365 17.67 16.25 -13.29
CA ASN A 365 18.24 17.55 -12.88
C ASN A 365 18.30 17.75 -11.36
N GLY A 366 17.48 17.05 -10.58
CA GLY A 366 17.34 17.28 -9.14
C GLY A 366 18.65 17.09 -8.35
N PRO A 367 18.87 17.81 -7.25
CA PRO A 367 20.00 17.58 -6.37
C PRO A 367 19.86 16.25 -5.61
N PHE A 368 20.99 15.62 -5.28
CA PHE A 368 21.00 14.46 -4.39
C PHE A 368 20.88 14.90 -2.94
N LYS A 369 20.21 14.11 -2.10
CA LYS A 369 20.16 14.29 -0.66
C LYS A 369 21.21 13.41 0.01
N VAL A 370 22.23 14.03 0.59
CA VAL A 370 23.43 13.36 1.10
C VAL A 370 23.52 13.50 2.61
N GLN A 371 23.93 12.41 3.26
CA GLN A 371 24.22 12.37 4.68
C GLN A 371 25.68 11.94 4.89
N LYS A 372 26.54 12.87 5.32
CA LYS A 372 27.99 12.65 5.45
C LYS A 372 28.36 11.63 6.53
N SER A 373 27.66 11.66 7.66
CA SER A 373 27.77 10.69 8.76
C SER A 373 26.37 10.42 9.34
N PRO A 374 26.15 9.31 10.07
CA PRO A 374 24.85 9.02 10.69
C PRO A 374 24.32 10.15 11.61
N SER A 375 25.23 10.92 12.22
CA SER A 375 24.90 12.07 13.07
C SER A 375 24.75 13.40 12.32
N SER A 376 25.13 13.46 11.04
CA SER A 376 25.03 14.68 10.24
C SER A 376 23.60 14.90 9.73
N LEU A 377 23.29 16.18 9.48
CA LEU A 377 22.08 16.56 8.75
C LEU A 377 22.16 16.08 7.29
N TRP A 378 20.98 15.88 6.72
CA TRP A 378 20.82 15.57 5.30
C TRP A 378 20.84 16.87 4.50
N LEU A 379 21.81 17.02 3.59
CA LEU A 379 22.02 18.25 2.82
C LEU A 379 21.95 17.98 1.31
N PRO A 380 21.48 18.97 0.52
CA PRO A 380 21.44 18.83 -0.93
C PRO A 380 22.84 18.95 -1.55
N VAL A 381 23.11 18.14 -2.57
CA VAL A 381 24.27 18.22 -3.45
C VAL A 381 23.80 18.48 -4.87
N TYR A 382 24.07 19.69 -5.35
CA TYR A 382 23.66 20.17 -6.67
C TYR A 382 24.56 19.67 -7.79
N LYS A 383 24.04 19.75 -9.02
CA LYS A 383 24.66 19.22 -10.25
C LYS A 383 26.13 19.63 -10.45
N SER A 384 26.51 20.85 -10.08
CA SER A 384 27.89 21.36 -10.20
C SER A 384 28.92 20.61 -9.36
N ASN A 385 28.48 19.96 -8.28
CA ASN A 385 29.33 19.24 -7.33
C ASN A 385 29.21 17.71 -7.48
N LEU A 386 28.48 17.23 -8.50
CA LEU A 386 28.35 15.80 -8.78
C LEU A 386 29.49 15.32 -9.70
N PRO A 387 29.88 14.04 -9.59
CA PRO A 387 30.75 13.41 -10.60
C PRO A 387 30.16 13.51 -12.01
N ASN A 388 31.03 13.46 -13.02
CA ASN A 388 30.66 13.34 -14.44
C ASN A 388 31.02 11.94 -14.96
N PRO A 389 30.12 11.22 -15.66
CA PRO A 389 28.70 11.53 -15.87
C PRO A 389 27.91 11.56 -14.56
N ARG A 390 26.77 12.27 -14.57
CA ARG A 390 25.90 12.42 -13.41
C ARG A 390 25.46 11.03 -12.92
N PRO A 391 25.64 10.71 -11.62
CA PRO A 391 25.21 9.43 -11.09
C PRO A 391 23.71 9.21 -11.28
N GLY A 392 23.31 8.00 -11.71
CA GLY A 392 21.91 7.66 -11.95
C GLY A 392 21.42 7.88 -13.39
N ASP A 393 22.18 8.56 -14.25
CA ASP A 393 21.81 8.78 -15.66
C ASP A 393 22.10 7.54 -16.51
N CYS A 394 21.23 7.26 -17.47
CA CYS A 394 21.37 6.11 -18.36
C CYS A 394 22.57 6.30 -19.28
N GLN A 395 23.47 5.30 -19.26
CA GLN A 395 24.63 5.23 -20.15
C GLN A 395 24.48 4.03 -21.07
N ALA A 396 25.09 4.09 -22.26
CA ALA A 396 25.10 2.95 -23.18
C ALA A 396 25.78 1.71 -22.58
N ASN A 397 26.81 1.92 -21.74
CA ASN A 397 27.47 0.85 -21.00
C ASN A 397 27.86 1.35 -19.60
N SER A 398 27.19 0.88 -18.55
CA SER A 398 27.50 1.29 -17.18
C SER A 398 28.87 0.81 -16.68
N LYS A 399 29.47 -0.22 -17.30
CA LYS A 399 30.80 -0.74 -16.89
C LYS A 399 31.94 0.22 -17.22
N THR A 400 31.71 1.22 -18.07
CA THR A 400 32.71 2.27 -18.38
C THR A 400 32.63 3.46 -17.41
N LEU A 401 31.71 3.43 -16.44
CA LEU A 401 31.57 4.49 -15.45
C LEU A 401 32.83 4.55 -14.56
N GLY A 402 33.31 5.77 -14.32
CA GLY A 402 34.40 5.99 -13.39
C GLY A 402 34.00 5.67 -11.95
N GLU A 403 34.95 5.18 -11.15
CA GLU A 403 34.73 4.75 -9.76
C GLU A 403 34.05 5.82 -8.88
N ARG A 404 34.34 7.11 -9.11
CA ARG A 404 33.71 8.21 -8.37
C ARG A 404 32.19 8.26 -8.56
N ALA A 405 31.70 8.06 -9.78
CA ALA A 405 30.27 8.09 -10.07
C ALA A 405 29.54 6.87 -9.47
N VAL A 406 30.13 5.68 -9.64
CA VAL A 406 29.59 4.42 -9.09
C VAL A 406 29.58 4.42 -7.56
N ASN A 407 30.66 4.85 -6.91
CA ASN A 407 30.72 4.95 -5.46
C ASN A 407 29.73 6.00 -4.93
N PHE A 408 29.51 7.09 -5.66
CA PHE A 408 28.54 8.11 -5.26
C PHE A 408 27.12 7.54 -5.18
N VAL A 409 26.62 6.90 -6.25
CA VAL A 409 25.25 6.36 -6.27
C VAL A 409 25.07 5.19 -5.29
N ARG A 410 26.13 4.41 -5.04
CA ARG A 410 26.14 3.32 -4.04
C ARG A 410 26.00 3.79 -2.59
N MET A 411 26.25 5.06 -2.33
CA MET A 411 26.09 5.67 -1.01
C MET A 411 24.90 6.63 -0.95
N HIS A 412 24.48 7.16 -2.10
CA HIS A 412 23.47 8.21 -2.22
C HIS A 412 22.51 7.91 -3.37
N SER A 413 21.34 7.37 -3.03
CA SER A 413 20.28 7.09 -3.99
C SER A 413 19.09 8.04 -3.88
N LEU A 414 18.98 8.82 -2.80
CA LEU A 414 17.86 9.71 -2.55
C LEU A 414 18.08 11.08 -3.20
N LEU A 415 17.07 11.57 -3.93
CA LEU A 415 16.99 12.94 -4.43
C LEU A 415 16.39 13.86 -3.36
N SER A 416 16.87 15.11 -3.34
CA SER A 416 16.45 16.11 -2.35
C SER A 416 15.09 16.71 -2.68
N ASP A 417 14.85 16.98 -3.96
CA ASP A 417 13.58 17.54 -4.42
C ASP A 417 12.50 16.46 -4.48
N ALA A 418 11.29 16.82 -4.07
CA ALA A 418 10.13 15.95 -4.19
C ALA A 418 9.43 16.20 -5.53
N VAL A 419 8.88 15.15 -6.13
CA VAL A 419 8.02 15.29 -7.31
C VAL A 419 6.75 16.04 -6.89
N PRO A 420 6.46 17.20 -7.49
CA PRO A 420 5.29 17.99 -7.13
C PRO A 420 4.01 17.32 -7.62
N ASN A 421 2.89 17.63 -6.96
CA ASN A 421 1.58 17.30 -7.49
C ASN A 421 1.28 18.23 -8.67
N TYR A 422 0.83 17.66 -9.79
CA TYR A 422 0.51 18.37 -11.02
C TYR A 422 -0.49 19.52 -10.83
N PHE A 423 -1.47 19.34 -9.94
CA PHE A 423 -2.49 20.36 -9.65
C PHE A 423 -2.14 21.26 -8.46
N GLU A 424 -0.89 21.23 -7.98
CA GLU A 424 -0.38 21.90 -6.77
C GLU A 424 -1.05 21.48 -5.44
N GLN A 425 -2.23 20.86 -5.49
CA GLN A 425 -3.00 20.33 -4.37
C GLN A 425 -3.74 19.04 -4.77
N PRO A 426 -4.15 18.18 -3.82
CA PRO A 426 -4.83 16.92 -4.14
C PRO A 426 -6.13 17.16 -4.89
N LEU A 427 -6.45 16.29 -5.85
CA LEU A 427 -7.71 16.29 -6.59
C LEU A 427 -8.91 16.04 -5.69
N VAL A 428 -8.75 15.06 -4.79
CA VAL A 428 -9.77 14.65 -3.83
C VAL A 428 -9.11 14.57 -2.48
N VAL A 429 -9.80 15.05 -1.45
CA VAL A 429 -9.47 14.80 -0.05
C VAL A 429 -10.72 14.29 0.64
N ASP A 430 -10.62 13.10 1.21
CA ASP A 430 -11.64 12.48 2.03
C ASP A 430 -11.13 12.38 3.47
N THR A 431 -11.87 12.98 4.40
CA THR A 431 -11.55 12.99 5.84
C THR A 431 -12.49 12.07 6.63
N SER A 432 -13.19 11.16 5.93
CA SER A 432 -14.14 10.25 6.54
C SER A 432 -13.40 9.25 7.41
N LEU A 433 -13.68 9.25 8.73
CA LEU A 433 -12.96 8.38 9.68
C LEU A 433 -13.26 6.88 9.53
N GLY A 434 -14.29 6.53 8.75
CA GLY A 434 -14.83 5.18 8.63
C GLY A 434 -14.08 4.26 7.66
N TYR A 435 -13.35 4.80 6.68
CA TYR A 435 -12.65 4.01 5.66
C TYR A 435 -11.41 4.75 5.14
N LYS A 436 -10.62 4.06 4.32
CA LYS A 436 -9.52 4.62 3.54
C LYS A 436 -9.61 4.14 2.10
N PHE A 437 -9.07 4.92 1.18
CA PHE A 437 -8.95 4.55 -0.22
C PHE A 437 -7.89 3.46 -0.41
N THR A 438 -8.18 2.49 -1.30
CA THR A 438 -7.36 1.28 -1.51
C THR A 438 -7.09 0.96 -2.99
N ALA A 439 -7.98 1.28 -3.91
CA ALA A 439 -7.84 0.96 -5.33
C ALA A 439 -8.28 2.14 -6.21
N LEU A 440 -7.69 2.28 -7.40
CA LEU A 440 -7.94 3.41 -8.30
C LEU A 440 -7.98 2.98 -9.76
N ALA A 441 -9.01 3.39 -10.48
CA ALA A 441 -9.04 3.42 -11.93
C ALA A 441 -9.45 4.81 -12.43
N VAL A 442 -8.94 5.22 -13.59
CA VAL A 442 -9.23 6.54 -14.17
C VAL A 442 -9.59 6.39 -15.64
N ASP A 443 -10.74 6.91 -16.03
CA ASP A 443 -11.21 6.97 -17.41
C ASP A 443 -11.26 8.41 -17.92
N ILE A 444 -11.20 8.59 -19.24
CA ILE A 444 -11.36 9.88 -19.91
C ILE A 444 -12.61 9.83 -20.77
N VAL A 445 -13.59 10.67 -20.44
CA VAL A 445 -14.91 10.70 -21.07
C VAL A 445 -15.13 12.05 -21.73
N GLN A 446 -15.50 12.05 -23.01
CA GLN A 446 -15.89 13.28 -23.71
C GLN A 446 -17.33 13.65 -23.34
N SER A 447 -17.54 14.90 -22.92
CA SER A 447 -18.88 15.45 -22.72
C SER A 447 -19.59 15.75 -24.04
N VAL A 448 -20.87 16.10 -23.96
CA VAL A 448 -21.66 16.62 -25.10
C VAL A 448 -20.99 17.82 -25.77
N SER A 449 -20.32 18.68 -24.99
CA SER A 449 -19.56 19.84 -25.50
C SER A 449 -18.18 19.50 -26.09
N GLY A 450 -17.83 18.21 -26.18
CA GLY A 450 -16.52 17.74 -26.64
C GLY A 450 -15.38 17.93 -25.63
N PHE A 451 -15.67 18.44 -24.42
CA PHE A 451 -14.65 18.62 -23.39
C PHE A 451 -14.32 17.29 -22.69
N PRO A 452 -13.04 16.90 -22.55
CA PRO A 452 -12.66 15.66 -21.89
C PRO A 452 -12.66 15.82 -20.36
N TYR A 453 -13.40 14.96 -19.67
CA TYR A 453 -13.43 14.84 -18.22
C TYR A 453 -12.72 13.58 -17.75
N ASN A 454 -11.92 13.72 -16.69
CA ASN A 454 -11.28 12.59 -16.03
C ASN A 454 -12.20 12.09 -14.92
N VAL A 455 -12.66 10.84 -15.05
CA VAL A 455 -13.52 10.16 -14.08
C VAL A 455 -12.69 9.17 -13.28
N LEU A 456 -12.76 9.26 -11.95
CA LEU A 456 -11.99 8.45 -11.02
C LEU A 456 -12.92 7.47 -10.30
N PHE A 457 -12.59 6.19 -10.38
CA PHE A 457 -13.26 5.12 -9.62
C PHE A 457 -12.35 4.68 -8.48
N VAL A 458 -12.82 4.83 -7.24
CA VAL A 458 -12.01 4.73 -6.03
C VAL A 458 -12.58 3.65 -5.12
N GLY A 459 -11.82 2.58 -4.90
CA GLY A 459 -12.19 1.52 -3.97
C GLY A 459 -11.79 1.86 -2.53
N THR A 460 -12.51 1.31 -1.55
CA THR A 460 -12.21 1.48 -0.13
C THR A 460 -11.95 0.16 0.59
N ASN A 461 -11.36 0.24 1.78
CA ASN A 461 -11.17 -0.90 2.66
C ASN A 461 -12.47 -1.41 3.34
N ASP A 462 -13.60 -0.70 3.19
CA ASP A 462 -14.93 -1.12 3.67
C ASP A 462 -15.88 -1.53 2.53
N GLY A 463 -15.35 -1.79 1.33
CA GLY A 463 -16.10 -2.37 0.21
C GLY A 463 -16.92 -1.39 -0.65
N ARG A 464 -16.73 -0.09 -0.45
CA ARG A 464 -17.33 0.95 -1.29
C ARG A 464 -16.49 1.18 -2.54
N VAL A 465 -17.18 1.58 -3.59
CA VAL A 465 -16.58 2.25 -4.75
C VAL A 465 -17.20 3.63 -4.89
N LEU A 466 -16.35 4.65 -4.89
CA LEU A 466 -16.72 6.04 -5.06
C LEU A 466 -16.36 6.47 -6.48
N LYS A 467 -17.25 7.22 -7.12
CA LYS A 467 -17.01 7.79 -8.45
C LYS A 467 -16.88 9.30 -8.34
N TYR A 468 -15.74 9.82 -8.77
CA TYR A 468 -15.48 11.26 -8.82
C TYR A 468 -15.28 11.73 -10.24
N VAL A 469 -15.58 13.01 -10.50
CA VAL A 469 -15.18 13.70 -11.72
C VAL A 469 -14.47 15.00 -11.35
N ASN A 470 -13.34 15.28 -12.00
CA ASN A 470 -12.70 16.59 -11.86
C ASN A 470 -13.32 17.57 -12.85
N VAL A 471 -14.12 18.51 -12.34
CA VAL A 471 -14.87 19.48 -13.15
C VAL A 471 -14.13 20.79 -13.37
N ALA A 472 -13.01 21.01 -12.70
CA ALA A 472 -12.26 22.23 -12.86
C ALA A 472 -11.46 22.26 -14.18
N GLN A 473 -11.42 23.46 -14.74
CA GLN A 473 -10.63 23.81 -15.92
C GLN A 473 -9.25 24.31 -15.45
N ASP A 474 -8.20 23.92 -16.19
CA ASP A 474 -6.78 24.20 -15.91
C ASP A 474 -6.23 23.59 -14.61
N THR A 475 -5.40 24.34 -13.86
CA THR A 475 -4.71 23.90 -12.63
C THR A 475 -5.59 24.00 -11.39
N LYS A 476 -6.74 24.67 -11.47
CA LYS A 476 -7.70 24.69 -10.38
C LYS A 476 -8.27 23.30 -10.20
N VAL A 477 -8.47 22.87 -8.95
CA VAL A 477 -9.09 21.59 -8.62
C VAL A 477 -10.51 21.83 -8.15
N LYS A 478 -11.46 21.10 -8.74
CA LYS A 478 -12.82 20.96 -8.22
C LYS A 478 -13.28 19.57 -8.60
N SER A 479 -13.25 18.66 -7.63
CA SER A 479 -13.75 17.31 -7.81
C SER A 479 -15.15 17.19 -7.23
N VAL A 480 -16.03 16.50 -7.95
CA VAL A 480 -17.42 16.23 -7.53
C VAL A 480 -17.55 14.73 -7.30
N LEU A 481 -18.09 14.34 -6.15
CA LEU A 481 -18.51 12.96 -5.88
C LEU A 481 -19.85 12.70 -6.56
N ILE A 482 -19.87 11.82 -7.56
CA ILE A 482 -21.06 11.46 -8.33
C ILE A 482 -21.87 10.38 -7.58
N GLU A 483 -21.20 9.30 -7.18
CA GLU A 483 -21.86 8.15 -6.55
C GLU A 483 -20.95 7.43 -5.55
N THR A 484 -21.58 6.70 -4.63
CA THR A 484 -20.93 5.79 -3.69
C THR A 484 -21.75 4.51 -3.62
N VAL A 485 -21.17 3.38 -4.01
CA VAL A 485 -21.89 2.12 -4.19
C VAL A 485 -21.16 0.98 -3.47
N HIS A 486 -21.93 0.12 -2.82
CA HIS A 486 -21.47 -1.18 -2.33
C HIS A 486 -21.82 -2.26 -3.35
N TYR A 487 -20.82 -2.81 -4.02
CA TYR A 487 -21.05 -3.83 -5.05
C TYR A 487 -21.12 -5.26 -4.52
N PHE A 488 -20.56 -5.48 -3.31
CA PHE A 488 -20.53 -6.77 -2.63
C PHE A 488 -21.28 -6.69 -1.30
N ALA A 489 -22.09 -7.70 -0.99
CA ALA A 489 -22.86 -7.75 0.25
C ALA A 489 -21.97 -7.89 1.49
N ASP A 490 -20.83 -8.57 1.35
CA ASP A 490 -19.91 -8.88 2.43
C ASP A 490 -19.03 -7.67 2.86
N GLN A 491 -19.15 -6.51 2.19
CA GLN A 491 -18.40 -5.26 2.47
C GLN A 491 -16.88 -5.46 2.60
N LEU A 492 -16.34 -6.38 1.79
CA LEU A 492 -14.91 -6.72 1.82
C LEU A 492 -14.06 -5.61 1.19
N PRO A 493 -12.81 -5.43 1.63
CA PRO A 493 -11.90 -4.45 1.05
C PRO A 493 -11.76 -4.60 -0.47
N ILE A 494 -11.91 -3.50 -1.20
CA ILE A 494 -11.64 -3.46 -2.63
C ILE A 494 -10.12 -3.44 -2.83
N LEU A 495 -9.60 -4.39 -3.61
CA LEU A 495 -8.16 -4.58 -3.84
C LEU A 495 -7.69 -4.04 -5.19
N ASP A 496 -8.50 -4.19 -6.23
CA ASP A 496 -8.18 -3.71 -7.59
C ASP A 496 -9.48 -3.28 -8.29
N ILE A 497 -9.38 -2.25 -9.14
CA ILE A 497 -10.43 -1.79 -10.04
C ILE A 497 -9.79 -1.61 -11.40
N ARG A 498 -10.35 -2.22 -12.44
CA ARG A 498 -9.89 -2.02 -13.83
C ARG A 498 -11.05 -1.66 -14.74
N LEU A 499 -10.74 -0.88 -15.76
CA LEU A 499 -11.70 -0.48 -16.80
C LEU A 499 -11.73 -1.52 -17.91
N VAL A 500 -12.93 -1.90 -18.35
CA VAL A 500 -13.17 -2.79 -19.48
C VAL A 500 -13.97 -2.01 -20.52
N HIS A 501 -13.40 -1.86 -21.72
CA HIS A 501 -14.06 -1.21 -22.86
C HIS A 501 -14.51 -2.28 -23.86
N SER A 502 -15.80 -2.29 -24.24
CA SER A 502 -16.37 -3.36 -25.07
C SER A 502 -16.04 -3.27 -26.56
N ASP A 503 -15.55 -2.12 -27.05
CA ASP A 503 -15.23 -1.86 -28.46
C ASP A 503 -14.06 -0.89 -28.56
N GLU A 504 -12.89 -1.36 -29.02
CA GLU A 504 -11.66 -0.56 -29.15
C GLU A 504 -11.83 0.59 -30.15
N ALA A 505 -12.68 0.43 -31.16
CA ALA A 505 -12.82 1.42 -32.22
C ALA A 505 -13.66 2.64 -31.79
N ASN A 506 -14.58 2.48 -30.82
CA ASN A 506 -15.56 3.52 -30.48
C ASN A 506 -15.79 3.76 -28.97
N ARG A 507 -15.14 3.01 -28.06
CA ARG A 507 -15.30 3.12 -26.59
C ARG A 507 -16.78 3.22 -26.11
N LYS A 508 -17.70 2.53 -26.80
CA LYS A 508 -19.14 2.76 -26.61
C LYS A 508 -19.64 2.39 -25.22
N THR A 509 -19.16 1.30 -24.62
CA THR A 509 -19.56 0.93 -23.26
C THR A 509 -18.34 0.68 -22.37
N VAL A 510 -18.42 1.20 -21.15
CA VAL A 510 -17.37 1.09 -20.14
C VAL A 510 -17.93 0.34 -18.94
N SER A 511 -17.20 -0.68 -18.50
CA SER A 511 -17.51 -1.47 -17.31
C SER A 511 -16.33 -1.46 -16.34
N LEU A 512 -16.61 -1.62 -15.06
CA LEU A 512 -15.64 -1.75 -13.97
C LEU A 512 -15.51 -3.21 -13.60
N LEU A 513 -14.28 -3.72 -13.64
CA LEU A 513 -13.90 -5.00 -13.08
C LEU A 513 -13.35 -4.76 -11.67
N ILE A 514 -14.06 -5.21 -10.64
CA ILE A 514 -13.77 -4.89 -9.24
C ILE A 514 -13.43 -6.19 -8.51
N SER A 515 -12.31 -6.21 -7.79
CA SER A 515 -11.83 -7.38 -7.06
C SER A 515 -11.71 -7.16 -5.55
N THR A 516 -11.96 -8.23 -4.79
CA THR A 516 -11.67 -8.39 -3.36
C THR A 516 -10.77 -9.63 -3.18
N ASN A 517 -10.46 -10.02 -1.94
CA ASN A 517 -9.69 -11.24 -1.67
C ASN A 517 -10.42 -12.54 -2.08
N ASP A 518 -11.72 -12.49 -2.33
CA ASP A 518 -12.54 -13.67 -2.60
C ASP A 518 -13.54 -13.49 -3.74
N GLN A 519 -13.77 -12.27 -4.22
CA GLN A 519 -14.82 -11.96 -5.18
C GLN A 519 -14.32 -11.06 -6.29
N LEU A 520 -14.86 -11.25 -7.49
CA LEU A 520 -14.62 -10.42 -8.66
C LEU A 520 -15.98 -10.14 -9.31
N LYS A 521 -16.21 -8.90 -9.72
CA LYS A 521 -17.48 -8.50 -10.33
C LYS A 521 -17.26 -7.55 -11.49
N LEU A 522 -17.99 -7.77 -12.57
CA LEU A 522 -18.07 -6.84 -13.70
C LEU A 522 -19.37 -6.04 -13.60
N VAL A 523 -19.27 -4.71 -13.55
CA VAL A 523 -20.42 -3.82 -13.43
C VAL A 523 -20.36 -2.68 -14.45
N PRO A 524 -21.48 -2.16 -14.95
CA PRO A 524 -21.48 -0.94 -15.75
C PRO A 524 -20.85 0.24 -14.99
N ALA A 525 -20.10 1.09 -15.71
CA ALA A 525 -19.50 2.30 -15.13
C ALA A 525 -20.51 3.44 -14.88
N HIS A 526 -21.73 3.31 -15.41
CA HIS A 526 -22.79 4.30 -15.29
C HIS A 526 -24.18 3.63 -15.37
N TYR A 527 -25.20 4.30 -14.83
CA TYR A 527 -26.60 3.85 -14.84
C TYR A 527 -27.56 4.96 -15.31
N CYS A 528 -27.24 5.61 -16.44
CA CYS A 528 -27.99 6.77 -16.96
C CYS A 528 -29.49 6.50 -17.13
N ALA A 529 -29.85 5.33 -17.68
CA ALA A 529 -31.24 4.94 -17.95
C ALA A 529 -32.14 4.88 -16.71
N ASN A 530 -31.57 4.87 -15.50
CA ASN A 530 -32.35 4.92 -14.25
C ASN A 530 -32.94 6.31 -13.96
N LYS A 531 -32.60 7.35 -14.74
CA LYS A 531 -33.14 8.71 -14.57
C LYS A 531 -34.26 8.98 -15.56
N THR A 532 -35.35 9.53 -15.04
CA THR A 532 -36.62 9.70 -15.77
C THR A 532 -36.95 11.15 -16.12
N SER A 533 -36.12 12.12 -15.73
CA SER A 533 -36.32 13.53 -16.06
C SER A 533 -35.03 14.24 -16.46
N CYS A 534 -35.14 15.26 -17.32
CA CYS A 534 -34.03 16.10 -17.79
C CYS A 534 -33.23 16.67 -16.61
N ARG A 535 -33.93 17.21 -15.60
CA ARG A 535 -33.33 17.75 -14.39
C ARG A 535 -32.55 16.70 -13.60
N THR A 536 -33.12 15.50 -13.38
CA THR A 536 -32.44 14.45 -12.59
C THR A 536 -31.27 13.81 -13.35
N CYS A 537 -31.33 13.77 -14.68
CA CYS A 537 -30.23 13.31 -15.52
C CYS A 537 -29.04 14.28 -15.47
N THR A 538 -29.29 15.59 -15.63
CA THR A 538 -28.23 16.61 -15.59
C THR A 538 -27.64 16.82 -14.19
N GLN A 539 -28.45 16.68 -13.13
CA GLN A 539 -27.98 16.74 -11.74
C GLN A 539 -27.03 15.62 -11.33
N LEU A 540 -26.94 14.52 -12.09
CA LEU A 540 -25.93 13.49 -11.84
C LEU A 540 -24.51 14.03 -11.98
N GLN A 541 -24.31 15.07 -12.80
CA GLN A 541 -22.98 15.59 -13.16
C GLN A 541 -22.06 14.50 -13.73
N ASP A 542 -22.65 13.44 -14.29
CA ASP A 542 -21.94 12.27 -14.79
C ASP A 542 -21.63 12.47 -16.28
N PRO A 543 -20.35 12.56 -16.69
CA PRO A 543 -20.00 12.79 -18.09
C PRO A 543 -20.42 11.64 -19.00
N TYR A 544 -20.71 10.45 -18.46
CA TYR A 544 -21.25 9.35 -19.26
C TYR A 544 -22.73 9.52 -19.62
N CYS A 545 -23.46 10.42 -18.95
CA CYS A 545 -24.91 10.57 -19.09
C CYS A 545 -25.32 11.92 -19.68
N ALA A 546 -26.24 11.91 -20.64
CA ALA A 546 -26.85 13.10 -21.20
C ALA A 546 -28.36 12.87 -21.40
N TRP A 547 -29.15 13.94 -21.34
CA TRP A 547 -30.58 13.86 -21.62
C TRP A 547 -30.83 14.08 -23.11
N ASP A 548 -31.48 13.11 -23.77
CA ASP A 548 -31.95 13.22 -25.14
C ASP A 548 -33.24 14.07 -25.18
N LEU A 549 -33.16 15.24 -25.80
CA LEU A 549 -34.27 16.20 -25.89
C LEU A 549 -35.37 15.74 -26.86
N ILE A 550 -35.05 14.86 -27.81
CA ILE A 550 -35.97 14.37 -28.82
C ILE A 550 -36.78 13.20 -28.26
N HIS A 551 -36.09 12.24 -27.64
CA HIS A 551 -36.70 11.01 -27.13
C HIS A 551 -37.12 11.10 -25.65
N ASN A 552 -36.78 12.19 -24.96
CA ASN A 552 -37.08 12.43 -23.54
C ASN A 552 -36.58 11.31 -22.61
N GLN A 553 -35.32 10.92 -22.79
CA GLN A 553 -34.69 9.85 -22.01
C GLN A 553 -33.25 10.21 -21.63
N CYS A 554 -32.80 9.72 -20.47
CA CYS A 554 -31.41 9.85 -20.06
C CYS A 554 -30.60 8.72 -20.68
N VAL A 555 -29.70 9.06 -21.60
CA VAL A 555 -28.92 8.12 -22.39
C VAL A 555 -27.44 8.22 -22.07
N SER A 556 -26.67 7.20 -22.46
CA SER A 556 -25.22 7.15 -22.26
C SER A 556 -24.44 7.54 -23.50
N THR A 557 -23.15 7.85 -23.37
CA THR A 557 -22.23 8.08 -24.52
C THR A 557 -22.30 6.97 -25.58
N ALA A 558 -22.68 5.75 -25.18
CA ALA A 558 -22.89 4.60 -26.06
C ALA A 558 -23.96 4.79 -27.15
N SER A 559 -24.95 5.67 -26.93
CA SER A 559 -26.21 5.69 -27.68
C SER A 559 -26.18 6.53 -28.96
N GLY A 560 -25.09 7.26 -29.25
CA GLY A 560 -24.98 8.05 -30.47
C GLY A 560 -23.90 9.12 -30.40
N ASN A 561 -23.72 9.83 -31.52
CA ASN A 561 -22.82 10.98 -31.59
C ASN A 561 -23.54 12.18 -30.98
N TRP A 562 -23.13 12.60 -29.79
CA TRP A 562 -23.78 13.69 -29.08
C TRP A 562 -23.52 15.04 -29.75
N SER A 563 -24.57 15.83 -29.89
CA SER A 563 -24.54 17.24 -30.32
C SER A 563 -25.12 18.11 -29.20
N GLU A 564 -24.63 19.34 -29.07
CA GLU A 564 -25.18 20.30 -28.10
C GLU A 564 -26.62 20.73 -28.43
N SER A 565 -27.11 20.47 -29.65
CA SER A 565 -28.50 20.77 -30.06
C SER A 565 -29.50 19.74 -29.55
N ASP A 566 -29.09 18.46 -29.49
CA ASP A 566 -30.02 17.35 -29.27
C ASP A 566 -29.89 16.77 -27.86
N PHE A 567 -28.78 17.05 -27.17
CA PHE A 567 -28.47 16.50 -25.85
C PHE A 567 -28.20 17.58 -24.80
N ALA A 568 -28.84 17.46 -23.65
CA ALA A 568 -28.59 18.32 -22.50
C ALA A 568 -27.68 17.60 -21.48
N GLN A 569 -26.52 18.19 -21.19
CA GLN A 569 -25.58 17.73 -20.16
C GLN A 569 -24.95 18.93 -19.44
N SER A 570 -24.72 18.81 -18.14
CA SER A 570 -23.97 19.81 -17.38
C SER A 570 -23.14 19.14 -16.29
N VAL A 571 -21.89 18.80 -16.62
CA VAL A 571 -20.95 18.15 -15.68
C VAL A 571 -20.49 19.12 -14.60
N SER A 572 -20.25 20.39 -14.94
CA SER A 572 -19.66 21.37 -14.03
C SER A 572 -20.61 21.94 -12.97
N SER A 573 -21.89 22.17 -13.33
CA SER A 573 -22.90 22.77 -12.45
C SER A 573 -24.05 21.84 -12.09
N GLY A 574 -24.28 20.77 -12.85
CA GLY A 574 -25.45 19.91 -12.68
C GLY A 574 -26.76 20.55 -13.10
N GLN A 575 -26.70 21.71 -13.76
CA GLN A 575 -27.86 22.47 -14.22
C GLN A 575 -27.69 22.79 -15.70
N SER A 576 -28.68 22.42 -16.51
CA SER A 576 -28.75 22.79 -17.93
C SER A 576 -29.94 23.73 -18.16
N PRO A 577 -29.76 24.84 -18.90
CA PRO A 577 -30.86 25.73 -19.26
C PRO A 577 -31.91 25.02 -20.13
N LEU A 578 -31.50 23.99 -20.88
CA LEU A 578 -32.38 23.16 -21.71
C LEU A 578 -33.34 22.27 -20.89
N CYS A 579 -33.07 22.13 -19.58
CA CYS A 579 -33.89 21.34 -18.65
C CYS A 579 -34.70 22.20 -17.68
N MET A 580 -34.81 23.52 -17.90
CA MET A 580 -35.64 24.38 -17.07
C MET A 580 -37.11 24.26 -17.49
N ASP A 581 -37.99 23.99 -16.52
CA ASP A 581 -39.42 23.79 -16.77
C ASP A 581 -40.04 25.05 -17.37
N THR A 582 -40.63 24.94 -18.58
CA THR A 582 -41.41 25.99 -19.23
C THR A 582 -42.79 26.20 -18.60
N SER A 583 -43.08 25.57 -17.44
CA SER A 583 -44.38 25.66 -16.77
C SER A 583 -44.48 26.76 -15.71
N SER A 584 -43.64 27.79 -15.76
CA SER A 584 -43.74 28.95 -14.85
C SER A 584 -43.69 30.30 -15.59
N GLU A 585 -44.23 30.37 -16.80
CA GLU A 585 -44.66 31.64 -17.39
C GLU A 585 -46.06 31.99 -16.89
N GLU A 586 -46.16 32.42 -15.63
CA GLU A 586 -47.20 33.35 -15.14
C GLU A 586 -46.91 33.64 -13.65
N GLY A 587 -46.07 34.65 -13.38
CA GLY A 587 -45.73 34.97 -11.99
C GLY A 587 -44.63 36.00 -11.76
N PHE A 588 -44.74 37.17 -12.38
CA PHE A 588 -44.40 38.49 -11.80
C PHE A 588 -42.96 38.78 -11.28
N TYR A 589 -42.30 39.66 -12.03
CA TYR A 589 -41.22 40.62 -11.74
C TYR A 589 -40.58 40.76 -10.34
N THR A 590 -39.23 40.83 -10.40
CA THR A 590 -38.26 41.64 -9.64
C THR A 590 -37.71 41.18 -8.28
N ASN A 591 -36.38 41.37 -8.20
CA ASN A 591 -35.43 41.31 -7.07
C ASN A 591 -34.99 39.87 -6.72
N ASP A 592 -33.70 39.48 -6.77
CA ASP A 592 -32.57 40.19 -6.21
C ASP A 592 -31.24 39.62 -6.75
N PHE A 593 -30.32 40.52 -7.08
CA PHE A 593 -28.91 40.26 -7.36
C PHE A 593 -28.20 40.09 -6.00
N ASN A 594 -28.04 38.85 -5.53
CA ASN A 594 -26.97 38.35 -4.65
C ASN A 594 -27.46 37.12 -3.88
N SER A 595 -27.17 35.93 -4.43
CA SER A 595 -27.01 34.76 -3.57
C SER A 595 -25.72 34.07 -3.97
N ALA A 596 -24.63 34.58 -3.41
CA ALA A 596 -23.46 33.78 -3.18
C ALA A 596 -23.91 32.54 -2.40
N TYR A 597 -23.63 31.36 -2.95
CA TYR A 597 -23.72 30.09 -2.23
C TYR A 597 -23.12 30.27 -0.85
N PRO A 598 -23.81 29.93 0.25
CA PRO A 598 -23.14 29.86 1.53
C PRO A 598 -22.11 28.74 1.41
N LEU A 599 -20.85 29.12 1.53
CA LEU A 599 -19.82 28.23 2.05
C LEU A 599 -20.45 27.46 3.21
N VAL A 600 -20.31 26.13 3.19
CA VAL A 600 -20.58 25.31 4.38
C VAL A 600 -19.59 25.78 5.44
N GLU A 601 -20.00 26.80 6.18
CA GLU A 601 -19.36 27.24 7.38
C GLU A 601 -19.50 26.05 8.33
N SER A 602 -18.37 25.39 8.61
CA SER A 602 -18.28 24.40 9.67
C SER A 602 -18.81 25.06 10.93
N ARG A 603 -20.06 24.79 11.28
CA ARG A 603 -20.59 25.19 12.58
C ARG A 603 -19.63 24.65 13.64
N PRO A 604 -19.02 25.49 14.48
CA PRO A 604 -18.24 24.98 15.59
C PRO A 604 -19.16 24.08 16.41
N ILE A 605 -18.74 22.84 16.64
CA ILE A 605 -19.52 21.80 17.33
C ILE A 605 -19.85 22.24 18.78
N TYR A 606 -19.29 23.35 19.27
CA TYR A 606 -19.51 23.90 20.59
C TYR A 606 -19.64 25.43 20.53
N THR A 607 -20.76 25.97 20.99
CA THR A 607 -20.88 27.40 21.34
C THR A 607 -20.09 27.68 22.63
N ALA A 608 -19.68 28.93 22.84
CA ALA A 608 -18.94 29.35 24.05
C ALA A 608 -19.66 28.94 25.34
N GLU A 609 -21.00 28.87 25.32
CA GLU A 609 -21.81 28.41 26.43
C GLU A 609 -21.55 26.94 26.80
N TYR A 610 -21.39 26.04 25.83
CA TYR A 610 -21.08 24.63 26.11
C TYR A 610 -19.67 24.45 26.69
N LEU A 611 -18.71 25.28 26.28
CA LEU A 611 -17.35 25.24 26.82
C LEU A 611 -17.34 25.70 28.29
N VAL A 612 -18.09 26.74 28.62
CA VAL A 612 -18.24 27.23 30.00
C VAL A 612 -18.91 26.16 30.87
N ILE A 613 -19.98 25.53 30.39
CA ILE A 613 -20.65 24.45 31.12
C ILE A 613 -19.69 23.27 31.35
N ALA A 614 -18.94 22.87 30.33
CA ALA A 614 -17.99 21.76 30.45
C ALA A 614 -16.90 22.05 31.49
N VAL A 615 -16.33 23.26 31.50
CA VAL A 615 -15.28 23.68 32.45
C VAL A 615 -15.82 23.74 33.88
N VAL A 616 -17.03 24.27 34.07
CA VAL A 616 -17.67 24.33 35.40
C VAL A 616 -17.95 22.92 35.93
N VAL A 617 -18.43 22.02 35.07
CA VAL A 617 -18.69 20.63 35.45
C VAL A 617 -17.39 19.88 35.77
N THR A 618 -16.31 20.04 35.00
CA THR A 618 -15.04 19.38 35.36
C THR A 618 -14.44 19.93 36.64
N LEU A 619 -14.49 21.24 36.88
CA LEU A 619 -13.96 21.83 38.12
C LEU A 619 -14.76 21.39 39.36
N THR A 620 -16.08 21.31 39.26
CA THR A 620 -16.94 20.86 40.36
C THR A 620 -16.72 19.38 40.67
N VAL A 621 -16.64 18.52 39.65
CA VAL A 621 -16.35 17.09 39.83
C VAL A 621 -14.95 16.87 40.40
N ALA A 622 -13.93 17.56 39.87
CA ALA A 622 -12.56 17.44 40.38
C ALA A 622 -12.45 17.88 41.84
N SER A 623 -13.15 18.95 42.22
CA SER A 623 -13.20 19.43 43.61
C SER A 623 -13.89 18.43 44.54
N ALA A 624 -15.02 17.85 44.11
CA ALA A 624 -15.75 16.85 44.88
C ALA A 624 -14.92 15.56 45.08
N VAL A 625 -14.25 15.09 44.03
CA VAL A 625 -13.36 13.91 44.11
C VAL A 625 -12.16 14.18 45.02
N SER A 626 -11.54 15.37 44.90
CA SER A 626 -10.42 15.76 45.77
C SER A 626 -10.83 15.86 47.24
N PHE A 627 -12.03 16.39 47.52
CA PHE A 627 -12.59 16.45 48.86
C PHE A 627 -12.86 15.04 49.42
N LEU A 628 -13.43 14.14 48.62
CA LEU A 628 -13.71 12.76 49.04
C LEU A 628 -12.42 11.97 49.30
N LEU A 629 -11.40 12.12 48.46
CA LEU A 629 -10.09 11.52 48.66
C LEU A 629 -9.42 12.09 49.91
N GLY A 630 -9.39 13.42 50.07
CA GLY A 630 -8.85 14.08 51.26
C GLY A 630 -9.56 13.66 52.54
N TYR A 631 -10.88 13.54 52.52
CA TYR A 631 -11.68 13.05 53.65
C TYR A 631 -11.39 11.58 53.98
N ARG A 632 -11.18 10.73 52.96
CA ARG A 632 -10.79 9.32 53.13
C ARG A 632 -9.38 9.20 53.73
N PHE A 633 -8.42 10.01 53.27
CA PHE A 633 -7.07 10.06 53.83
C PHE A 633 -7.07 10.60 55.26
N ALA A 634 -7.86 11.63 55.56
CA ALA A 634 -7.97 12.19 56.92
C ALA A 634 -8.59 11.22 57.94
N ARG A 635 -9.45 10.29 57.48
CA ARG A 635 -10.00 9.21 58.33
C ARG A 635 -9.12 7.97 58.41
N TRP A 636 -8.04 7.91 57.62
CA TRP A 636 -7.10 6.79 57.68
C TRP A 636 -6.13 6.99 58.85
N LYS A 637 -6.57 6.59 60.05
CA LYS A 637 -5.67 6.39 61.20
C LYS A 637 -4.78 5.19 60.89
N ILE A 638 -3.55 5.44 60.45
CA ILE A 638 -2.49 4.42 60.39
C ILE A 638 -1.93 4.28 61.82
N PRO A 639 -2.05 3.11 62.47
CA PRO A 639 -1.27 2.84 63.67
C PRO A 639 0.21 2.76 63.30
N PHE A 640 1.01 3.65 63.86
CA PHE A 640 2.46 3.71 63.70
C PHE A 640 3.09 2.60 64.56
N GLU A 641 3.13 1.37 64.05
CA GLU A 641 4.03 0.32 64.55
C GLU A 641 4.10 -0.79 63.50
N ALA A 642 5.34 -1.19 63.18
CA ALA A 642 5.74 -2.16 62.15
C ALA A 642 5.87 -1.61 60.70
N VAL A 643 6.92 -0.81 60.47
CA VAL A 643 7.60 -0.80 59.16
C VAL A 643 9.07 -1.23 59.40
N PRO A 644 9.53 -2.34 58.80
CA PRO A 644 10.95 -2.70 58.80
C PRO A 644 11.74 -1.68 57.98
N SER A 645 12.89 -1.23 58.51
CA SER A 645 13.88 -0.42 57.80
C SER A 645 14.28 -1.10 56.48
N TYR A 646 14.00 -0.44 55.35
CA TYR A 646 14.57 -0.77 54.06
C TYR A 646 15.38 0.43 53.59
N ASP A 647 16.70 0.37 53.83
CA ASP A 647 17.67 1.31 53.30
C ASP A 647 17.69 1.23 51.77
N SER A 648 17.45 2.37 51.10
CA SER A 648 17.54 2.47 49.65
C SER A 648 19.01 2.68 49.22
N PRO A 649 19.51 1.95 48.20
CA PRO A 649 20.87 2.10 47.70
C PRO A 649 20.99 3.27 46.71
N LEU A 650 20.55 4.46 47.10
CA LEU A 650 20.68 5.69 46.30
C LEU A 650 21.40 6.83 47.03
N ARG A 651 22.13 6.51 48.10
CA ARG A 651 22.97 7.47 48.82
C ARG A 651 24.39 6.96 49.00
N LYS A 652 25.10 6.73 47.90
CA LYS A 652 26.57 6.69 47.80
C LYS A 652 26.97 6.65 46.33
N THR A 653 27.29 7.82 45.76
CA THR A 653 28.38 8.08 44.79
C THR A 653 28.22 9.47 44.19
N LEU A 654 28.46 10.50 45.00
CA LEU A 654 29.02 11.76 44.50
C LEU A 654 30.51 11.70 44.85
N ASN A 655 31.29 11.11 43.93
CA ASN A 655 32.76 11.20 43.80
C ASN A 655 33.32 9.93 43.14
N SER A 656 33.26 9.84 41.82
CA SER A 656 34.42 9.42 41.01
C SER A 656 34.09 9.53 39.52
N ARG A 657 35.02 10.17 38.83
CA ARG A 657 35.13 10.35 37.39
C ARG A 657 35.40 9.02 36.67
N ILE A 658 34.89 8.95 35.44
CA ILE A 658 35.47 8.34 34.23
C ILE A 658 35.03 6.90 33.83
N ASP A 659 34.59 6.90 32.56
CA ASP A 659 34.55 5.90 31.49
C ASP A 659 33.42 4.86 31.33
N HIS A 660 32.73 5.06 30.20
CA HIS A 660 31.85 4.18 29.49
C HIS A 660 32.61 3.00 28.85
N SER A 661 32.10 1.78 29.04
CA SER A 661 31.95 0.79 27.97
C SER A 661 31.20 -0.44 28.49
N GLU A 662 30.44 -1.08 27.59
CA GLU A 662 29.83 -2.41 27.73
C GLU A 662 28.51 -2.53 28.52
N ALA A 663 27.39 -2.35 27.80
CA ALA A 663 26.12 -2.96 28.16
C ALA A 663 25.37 -3.40 26.89
N TYR A 664 25.75 -4.55 26.32
CA TYR A 664 24.86 -5.37 25.49
C TYR A 664 25.34 -6.81 25.55
N MET A 665 24.52 -7.68 26.15
CA MET A 665 24.39 -9.13 25.96
C MET A 665 24.20 -9.86 27.29
N SER A 666 22.97 -10.28 27.59
CA SER A 666 22.69 -11.58 28.22
C SER A 666 21.18 -11.82 28.40
N HIS A 667 20.56 -12.46 27.41
CA HIS A 667 19.41 -13.34 27.64
C HIS A 667 19.65 -14.64 26.88
N LEU A 668 20.39 -15.55 27.49
CA LEU A 668 20.38 -16.98 27.15
C LEU A 668 20.45 -17.76 28.46
N THR A 669 19.29 -18.20 28.92
CA THR A 669 19.13 -19.20 29.97
C THR A 669 19.53 -20.56 29.43
N VAL A 670 20.62 -21.14 29.92
CA VAL A 670 20.98 -22.54 29.71
C VAL A 670 20.84 -23.27 31.05
N GLY A 671 20.10 -24.37 31.01
CA GLY A 671 19.75 -25.20 32.16
C GLY A 671 20.96 -25.89 32.79
N LYS A 672 20.85 -26.07 34.11
CA LYS A 672 21.73 -26.84 34.99
C LYS A 672 22.00 -28.24 34.46
N LEU A 673 23.26 -28.65 34.44
CA LEU A 673 23.70 -30.04 34.49
C LEU A 673 24.80 -30.18 35.54
N ASN A 674 24.67 -31.27 36.32
CA ASN A 674 25.32 -31.53 37.60
C ASN A 674 26.83 -31.79 37.50
N GLU A 675 27.56 -31.32 38.52
CA GLU A 675 28.94 -31.68 38.81
C GLU A 675 29.05 -33.12 39.36
N ALA A 676 30.02 -33.87 38.85
CA ALA A 676 30.69 -34.95 39.57
C ALA A 676 32.18 -34.90 39.17
N GLY A 677 33.05 -34.82 40.18
CA GLY A 677 34.41 -34.32 40.04
C GLY A 677 35.48 -35.33 39.61
N MET A 678 36.66 -34.79 39.31
CA MET A 678 37.95 -35.44 39.56
C MET A 678 39.08 -34.41 39.61
N THR A 679 39.88 -34.55 40.66
CA THR A 679 41.08 -33.81 41.11
C THR A 679 42.31 -33.91 40.19
N MET A 680 43.11 -32.83 40.06
CA MET A 680 44.54 -32.77 40.45
C MET A 680 45.26 -31.43 40.10
N THR A 681 45.65 -30.69 41.15
CA THR A 681 46.93 -29.99 41.45
C THR A 681 47.81 -29.29 40.38
N TYR A 682 47.88 -27.93 40.46
CA TYR A 682 49.01 -26.95 40.61
C TYR A 682 50.41 -27.16 39.90
N PRO A 683 51.28 -26.11 39.70
CA PRO A 683 51.04 -24.68 39.38
C PRO A 683 52.13 -23.91 38.55
N ASP A 684 51.82 -22.63 38.31
CA ASP A 684 52.69 -21.42 38.28
C ASP A 684 53.83 -21.26 37.27
N ARG A 685 53.77 -20.20 36.44
CA ARG A 685 54.84 -19.17 36.36
C ARG A 685 54.45 -17.94 35.47
N ARG A 686 54.46 -16.78 36.13
CA ARG A 686 55.05 -15.46 35.75
C ARG A 686 56.03 -15.51 34.55
N SER A 687 56.26 -14.50 33.71
CA SER A 687 56.10 -13.04 33.75
C SER A 687 56.40 -12.46 32.34
N GLU A 688 56.07 -11.16 32.17
CA GLU A 688 56.74 -10.14 31.32
C GLU A 688 56.73 -10.34 29.79
N LYS A 689 55.99 -9.49 29.05
CA LYS A 689 56.42 -8.17 28.54
C LYS A 689 57.79 -8.21 27.85
N ASP A 690 57.76 -8.17 26.52
CA ASP A 690 58.61 -7.22 25.80
C ASP A 690 58.04 -6.84 24.43
N LEU A 691 58.15 -5.55 24.14
CA LEU A 691 57.92 -4.89 22.86
C LEU A 691 58.90 -5.42 21.81
N LEU A 692 58.42 -5.81 20.63
CA LEU A 692 59.20 -5.72 19.40
C LEU A 692 58.30 -5.27 18.23
N THR A 693 58.47 -4.01 17.85
CA THR A 693 58.09 -3.47 16.54
C THR A 693 59.03 -4.01 15.46
N VAL A 694 58.49 -4.65 14.43
CA VAL A 694 59.21 -4.90 13.16
C VAL A 694 58.29 -4.54 11.98
N LYS A 695 58.80 -3.65 11.11
CA LYS A 695 58.25 -3.25 9.81
C LYS A 695 58.60 -4.29 8.73
N ASN A 696 57.71 -4.41 7.74
CA ASN A 696 57.89 -4.93 6.38
C ASN A 696 58.30 -6.40 6.20
N GLY A 697 57.41 -7.16 5.55
CA GLY A 697 57.78 -8.39 4.83
C GLY A 697 56.67 -9.43 4.75
N THR A 698 56.01 -9.50 3.59
CA THR A 698 55.46 -10.72 2.94
C THR A 698 54.75 -11.78 3.81
N LEU A 699 53.42 -11.83 3.70
CA LEU A 699 52.56 -12.95 4.10
C LEU A 699 52.83 -14.21 3.24
N PRO A 700 53.08 -15.38 3.85
CA PRO A 700 52.90 -16.67 3.18
C PRO A 700 51.44 -17.11 3.21
N ARG A 701 51.04 -17.76 2.11
CA ARG A 701 49.75 -18.44 1.92
C ARG A 701 49.55 -19.56 2.95
N ASP A 702 48.28 -19.87 3.15
CA ASP A 702 47.71 -21.03 3.86
C ASP A 702 47.32 -20.81 5.33
N TYR A 703 46.21 -20.10 5.53
CA TYR A 703 45.32 -20.36 6.66
C TYR A 703 43.87 -20.49 6.18
N LYS A 704 43.39 -21.73 6.20
CA LYS A 704 41.96 -22.08 6.18
C LYS A 704 41.31 -21.49 7.44
N THR A 705 40.51 -20.45 7.30
CA THR A 705 39.61 -20.01 8.38
C THR A 705 38.23 -20.62 8.19
N LYS A 706 37.92 -21.52 9.13
CA LYS A 706 36.57 -21.98 9.43
C LYS A 706 35.66 -20.78 9.64
N LYS A 707 34.47 -20.87 9.06
CA LYS A 707 33.29 -20.09 9.41
C LYS A 707 33.12 -20.06 10.93
N VAL A 708 33.08 -18.87 11.50
CA VAL A 708 32.40 -18.60 12.77
C VAL A 708 31.48 -17.43 12.49
N TYR A 709 30.17 -17.70 12.55
CA TYR A 709 29.13 -16.68 12.51
C TYR A 709 29.09 -15.99 13.88
N LEU A 710 29.05 -14.66 13.86
CA LEU A 710 28.39 -13.84 14.88
C LEU A 710 27.55 -12.82 14.14
#